data_AF-A0A842RB22-F1
#
_entry.id   AF-A0A842RB22-F1
#
_cell.length_a   1.000
_cell.length_b   1.000
_cell.length_c   1.000
_cell.angle_alpha   90.00
_cell.angle_beta   90.00
_cell.angle_gamma   90.00
#
_symmetry.space_group_name_H-M   'P 1'
#
loop_
_entity.id
_entity.type
_entity.pdbx_description
1 polymer ?
#
loop_
_entity_poly.entity_id
_entity_poly.type
_entity_poly.pdbx_seq_one_letter_code
_entity_poly.pdbx_strand_id
1 'polypeptide(L)'
;MRYFFKILVLDLLPETARESGFDSDLEGVFSHWLGQLDQFNDVPGVSIMNAEITLDPDTIVNVEFWMVKNLSTVDLGDAFKGSDSIMLFVNPDDTNTEEIITEYMSIIRREFHFLPMMVVGYDPSQPFTPLCLDLARRVWSSYTCEYMNVNRSSNHGLRNVVHVLLEGVVKYPICGPIHHNTAWLRTSVVWQVLDGIVHGNPGRSEMEFLGRKFYMLHVIAKERKRVEAMLLGAISSRWFELSSRFRLASRVSESLGDERRVKKMKVKHLNYLLDQGNGKYSRRDFKGAAILFENAGHWNRIEGVDFSIMDDIFKKSMDAYASAYDYARVIGLLDQVRDPATYLLELEPKISLGIELLEKKNLLEKANTQLGLITRIFLKLDLGETAREFAEWHARVKLSLLKEKIRQKFIGDSLLLINEIKSLDEKYHLGFTIPDKCIAAVSVFLIERQEFQEFENILPMISDSDIAKNLSNRRTSKEEELEREERQRAEIAKKSVLDRLLVYHDEEKRDALAYATQRRKILFDMIERGTTERARHFMVVNARWLREMGQDDIANDLVFQVSQYMLNHELLITLKELKEFLDEERMKSLATEIIHHARMLVTIDKDNTSLSNYLLHYFKELQRHHFYQEADKLKPIILDRLLEESELLSQDLTPTTATIILGKMESMKQLLGTWNFENHASLDTDRVLISLIEYWFNTGDISQVEHHLNDMNDLDARKKFTYRLNRIQAEKETGKEDIISTNQRKKELHETCKQMRVSYLAAKNALGNDRSKRRELLANLKQQGKIPEKLPCFTRTLENLEKNLKELARNQQELLAWLLDQRMYKEASLAALVKLLITIKEGHLEEIDATSKFINSYPEYVTRKLDEVRGHEILNLVMDCIRMENGSLIRDAFAILENFPLIAGERALIHMIMGREVPEHVFVERDDSKQLALRRKINDILPALLEMATMQLEPLHESLLLKRRILKKEGKITGFEQLQAGKFDKASMLYQDEVHEFLDQDQPLQAWASLWASFFALIKGGDKYQSAITTLRNVLKIIEKSGKVKDHLMLRLMELCFTCMEMGFSAELQEVSTLIDMLPLLQQERYMLDVENFFRNAFKKEKYEG
;
A
#
# COMPACT_ATOMS: atom_id res chain seq x y z
N MET A 1 44.46 -4.00 -19.24
CA MET A 1 43.62 -5.19 -18.92
C MET A 1 42.83 -4.91 -17.65
N ARG A 2 41.56 -5.35 -17.61
CA ARG A 2 40.70 -5.22 -16.42
C ARG A 2 40.50 -6.59 -15.79
N TYR A 3 40.80 -6.71 -14.51
CA TYR A 3 40.60 -7.92 -13.72
C TYR A 3 39.53 -7.69 -12.66
N PHE A 4 38.81 -8.75 -12.29
CA PHE A 4 37.90 -8.78 -11.15
C PHE A 4 38.40 -9.83 -10.17
N PHE A 5 38.60 -9.46 -8.90
CA PHE A 5 39.05 -10.38 -7.86
C PHE A 5 38.21 -10.28 -6.60
N LYS A 6 37.99 -11.43 -5.95
CA LYS A 6 37.42 -11.52 -4.63
C LYS A 6 38.51 -11.76 -3.58
N ILE A 7 38.62 -10.88 -2.58
CA ILE A 7 39.57 -11.00 -1.47
C ILE A 7 38.81 -11.29 -0.18
N LEU A 8 39.07 -12.44 0.43
CA LEU A 8 38.51 -12.74 1.74
C LEU A 8 39.36 -12.05 2.82
N VAL A 9 38.72 -11.26 3.67
CA VAL A 9 39.34 -10.57 4.81
C VAL A 9 38.82 -11.23 6.09
N LEU A 10 39.73 -11.86 6.83
CA LEU A 10 39.44 -12.46 8.12
C LEU A 10 39.94 -11.54 9.23
N ASP A 11 39.01 -11.03 10.02
CA ASP A 11 39.30 -10.26 11.23
C ASP A 11 39.60 -11.21 12.39
N LEU A 12 40.87 -11.36 12.75
CA LEU A 12 41.33 -12.19 13.88
C LEU A 12 41.77 -11.33 15.07
N LEU A 13 41.33 -10.07 15.16
CA LEU A 13 41.66 -9.18 16.27
C LEU A 13 40.89 -9.60 17.55
N PRO A 14 41.47 -9.47 18.75
CA PRO A 14 40.82 -9.85 20.00
C PRO A 14 39.55 -9.00 20.28
N GLU A 15 38.49 -9.64 20.77
CA GLU A 15 37.20 -8.99 21.06
C GLU A 15 37.32 -7.84 22.08
N THR A 16 38.26 -7.92 23.01
CA THR A 16 38.52 -6.88 24.03
C THR A 16 39.02 -5.56 23.43
N ALA A 17 39.54 -5.56 22.19
CA ALA A 17 39.90 -4.33 21.49
C ALA A 17 38.67 -3.52 21.05
N ARG A 18 37.51 -4.19 20.89
CA ARG A 18 36.24 -3.58 20.43
C ARG A 18 35.53 -2.77 21.53
N GLU A 19 35.85 -2.99 22.81
CA GLU A 19 35.19 -2.32 23.96
C GLU A 19 35.78 -0.94 24.33
N SER A 20 36.88 -0.52 23.69
CA SER A 20 37.62 0.70 24.06
C SER A 20 37.03 2.03 23.53
N GLY A 21 35.76 2.04 23.10
CA GLY A 21 34.99 3.27 22.90
C GLY A 21 35.32 4.10 21.64
N PHE A 22 36.02 3.52 20.67
CA PHE A 22 36.16 4.10 19.33
C PHE A 22 35.58 3.11 18.31
N ASP A 23 34.65 3.58 17.48
CA ASP A 23 34.15 2.92 16.26
C ASP A 23 35.34 2.51 15.37
N SER A 24 35.91 1.35 15.66
CA SER A 24 37.02 0.73 14.95
C SER A 24 36.53 -0.51 14.24
N ASP A 25 35.35 -0.41 13.62
CA ASP A 25 34.95 -1.39 12.62
C ASP A 25 36.00 -1.33 11.51
N LEU A 26 36.68 -2.46 11.23
CA LEU A 26 37.64 -2.60 10.13
C LEU A 26 37.06 -2.07 8.80
N GLU A 27 35.72 -2.04 8.70
CA GLU A 27 34.96 -1.45 7.61
C GLU A 27 35.17 0.05 7.45
N GLY A 28 35.14 0.79 8.56
CA GLY A 28 35.41 2.23 8.59
C GLY A 28 36.87 2.50 8.23
N VAL A 29 37.77 1.61 8.64
CA VAL A 29 39.21 1.66 8.32
C VAL A 29 39.46 1.41 6.82
N PHE A 30 38.84 0.37 6.24
CA PHE A 30 38.88 0.11 4.80
C PHE A 30 38.26 1.25 3.99
N SER A 31 37.11 1.78 4.43
CA SER A 31 36.42 2.91 3.78
C SER A 31 37.25 4.20 3.85
N HIS A 32 37.94 4.43 4.96
CA HIS A 32 38.82 5.59 5.11
C HIS A 32 40.06 5.50 4.23
N TRP A 33 40.65 4.32 4.08
CA TRP A 33 41.92 4.12 3.37
C TRP A 33 41.77 3.86 1.86
N LEU A 34 40.66 3.28 1.41
CA LEU A 34 40.44 2.93 0.01
C LEU A 34 39.51 3.91 -0.73
N GLY A 35 38.84 4.84 -0.04
CA GLY A 35 37.87 5.77 -0.61
C GLY A 35 36.42 5.27 -0.49
N GLN A 36 35.44 5.94 -1.12
CA GLN A 36 34.02 5.52 -1.03
C GLN A 36 33.83 4.08 -1.52
N LEU A 37 33.53 3.18 -0.59
CA LEU A 37 33.21 1.77 -0.84
C LEU A 37 31.68 1.63 -0.90
N ASP A 38 31.16 0.96 -1.93
CA ASP A 38 29.76 0.54 -1.93
C ASP A 38 29.63 -0.68 -1.01
N GLN A 39 28.92 -0.53 0.11
CA GLN A 39 28.61 -1.63 1.03
C GLN A 39 27.35 -2.37 0.60
N PHE A 40 27.42 -3.70 0.63
CA PHE A 40 26.30 -4.62 0.45
C PHE A 40 26.32 -5.65 1.57
N ASN A 41 25.16 -5.86 2.22
CA ASN A 41 25.01 -6.86 3.27
C ASN A 41 23.97 -7.89 2.84
N ASP A 42 24.39 -8.91 2.09
CA ASP A 42 23.53 -10.02 1.65
C ASP A 42 23.91 -11.37 2.30
N VAL A 43 24.97 -11.43 3.14
CA VAL A 43 25.39 -12.65 3.84
C VAL A 43 25.50 -12.40 5.35
N PRO A 44 24.76 -13.12 6.22
CA PRO A 44 24.85 -12.95 7.66
C PRO A 44 26.29 -13.14 8.18
N GLY A 45 26.84 -12.12 8.84
CA GLY A 45 28.20 -12.15 9.41
C GLY A 45 29.34 -11.83 8.44
N VAL A 46 29.06 -11.53 7.18
CA VAL A 46 30.04 -11.11 6.16
C VAL A 46 29.62 -9.78 5.54
N SER A 47 30.57 -8.85 5.47
CA SER A 47 30.38 -7.55 4.82
C SER A 47 31.16 -7.47 3.53
N ILE A 48 30.53 -6.96 2.47
CA ILE A 48 31.12 -6.93 1.13
C ILE A 48 31.43 -5.48 0.75
N MET A 49 32.67 -5.22 0.31
CA MET A 49 33.14 -3.91 -0.11
C MET A 49 33.83 -3.96 -1.46
N ASN A 50 33.59 -2.98 -2.33
CA ASN A 50 34.20 -2.93 -3.66
C ASN A 50 35.18 -1.76 -3.83
N ALA A 51 36.36 -2.01 -4.38
CA ALA A 51 37.36 -0.98 -4.70
C ALA A 51 37.98 -1.17 -6.09
N GLU A 52 38.38 -0.07 -6.73
CA GLU A 52 39.16 -0.09 -7.97
C GLU A 52 40.62 0.32 -7.68
N ILE A 53 41.58 -0.51 -8.11
CA ILE A 53 43.00 -0.34 -7.82
C ILE A 53 43.80 -0.45 -9.11
N THR A 54 44.57 0.59 -9.41
CA THR A 54 45.52 0.60 -10.54
C THR A 54 46.85 0.01 -10.09
N LEU A 55 47.29 -1.10 -10.70
CA LEU A 55 48.57 -1.75 -10.39
C LEU A 55 49.74 -1.14 -11.18
N ASP A 56 49.52 -0.90 -12.47
CA ASP A 56 50.39 -0.21 -13.42
C ASP A 56 49.50 0.53 -14.46
N PRO A 57 50.05 1.44 -15.29
CA PRO A 57 49.24 2.30 -16.18
C PRO A 57 48.26 1.55 -17.09
N ASP A 58 48.56 0.28 -17.39
CA ASP A 58 47.79 -0.56 -18.30
C ASP A 58 46.92 -1.60 -17.56
N THR A 59 47.01 -1.71 -16.23
CA THR A 59 46.30 -2.74 -15.43
C THR A 59 45.45 -2.12 -14.33
N ILE A 60 44.13 -2.22 -14.51
CA ILE A 60 43.11 -1.81 -13.54
C ILE A 60 42.47 -3.06 -12.96
N VAL A 61 42.32 -3.09 -11.64
CA VAL A 61 41.79 -4.24 -10.91
C VAL A 61 40.60 -3.80 -10.08
N ASN A 62 39.45 -4.41 -10.35
CA ASN A 62 38.26 -4.30 -9.51
C ASN A 62 38.30 -5.40 -8.46
N VAL A 63 38.13 -5.01 -7.20
CA VAL A 63 38.33 -5.88 -6.06
C VAL A 63 37.10 -5.86 -5.17
N GLU A 64 36.62 -7.05 -4.82
CA GLU A 64 35.53 -7.28 -3.88
C GLU A 64 36.09 -7.88 -2.58
N PHE A 65 36.09 -7.13 -1.49
CA PHE A 65 36.52 -7.56 -0.17
C PHE A 65 35.36 -8.18 0.59
N TRP A 66 35.50 -9.44 1.00
CA TRP A 66 34.56 -10.15 1.85
C TRP A 66 35.08 -10.19 3.27
N MET A 67 34.60 -9.29 4.11
CA MET A 67 35.01 -9.14 5.49
C MET A 67 34.19 -10.03 6.41
N VAL A 68 34.81 -11.06 6.99
CA VAL A 68 34.17 -11.96 7.94
C VAL A 68 34.29 -11.36 9.35
N LYS A 69 33.18 -10.88 9.91
CA LYS A 69 33.14 -10.19 11.22
C LYS A 69 33.09 -11.15 12.41
N ASN A 70 32.51 -12.34 12.21
CA ASN A 70 32.38 -13.36 13.24
C ASN A 70 32.63 -14.77 12.66
N LEU A 71 33.81 -15.31 12.98
CA LEU A 71 34.28 -16.60 12.49
C LEU A 71 33.49 -17.78 13.07
N SER A 72 32.78 -17.59 14.19
CA SER A 72 31.99 -18.64 14.83
C SER A 72 30.63 -18.88 14.16
N THR A 73 30.12 -17.90 13.39
CA THR A 73 28.78 -17.94 12.78
C THR A 73 28.80 -18.18 11.27
N VAL A 74 29.96 -18.04 10.62
CA VAL A 74 30.09 -18.13 9.16
C VAL A 74 30.63 -19.50 8.78
N ASP A 75 29.97 -20.20 7.85
CA ASP A 75 30.54 -21.38 7.21
C ASP A 75 31.71 -20.93 6.33
N LEU A 76 32.92 -21.11 6.86
CA LEU A 76 34.16 -20.78 6.17
C LEU A 76 34.22 -21.45 4.78
N GLY A 77 33.68 -22.66 4.62
CA GLY A 77 33.63 -23.36 3.33
C GLY A 77 32.86 -22.58 2.27
N ASP A 78 31.78 -21.90 2.65
CA ASP A 78 30.99 -21.04 1.77
C ASP A 78 31.64 -19.66 1.57
N ALA A 79 32.22 -19.07 2.62
CA ALA A 79 32.95 -17.80 2.51
C ALA A 79 34.17 -17.89 1.57
N PHE A 80 34.85 -19.05 1.56
CA PHE A 80 36.00 -19.30 0.69
C PHE A 80 35.62 -19.63 -0.77
N LYS A 81 34.36 -20.01 -1.08
CA LYS A 81 33.95 -20.31 -2.46
C LYS A 81 34.11 -19.07 -3.35
N GLY A 82 34.90 -19.23 -4.40
CA GLY A 82 35.15 -18.18 -5.39
C GLY A 82 36.13 -17.08 -4.94
N SER A 83 36.76 -17.20 -3.77
CA SER A 83 37.80 -16.24 -3.32
C SER A 83 39.11 -16.44 -4.08
N ASP A 84 39.73 -15.34 -4.51
CA ASP A 84 40.99 -15.33 -5.26
C ASP A 84 42.21 -15.10 -4.37
N SER A 85 42.03 -14.50 -3.18
CA SER A 85 43.11 -14.31 -2.19
C SER A 85 42.56 -14.10 -0.77
N ILE A 86 43.44 -14.15 0.24
CA ILE A 86 43.08 -14.05 1.66
C ILE A 86 43.95 -13.02 2.38
N MET A 87 43.34 -12.21 3.25
CA MET A 87 43.99 -11.31 4.20
C MET A 87 43.62 -11.70 5.64
N LEU A 88 44.62 -11.83 6.50
CA LEU A 88 44.46 -12.20 7.91
C LEU A 88 44.89 -11.00 8.78
N PHE A 89 43.95 -10.37 9.49
CA PHE A 89 44.28 -9.25 10.39
C PHE A 89 44.54 -9.77 11.80
N VAL A 90 45.72 -9.46 12.34
CA VAL A 90 46.16 -9.95 13.66
C VAL A 90 46.78 -8.83 14.48
N ASN A 91 46.62 -8.89 15.80
CA ASN A 91 47.31 -7.97 16.70
C ASN A 91 48.69 -8.56 17.09
N PRO A 92 49.82 -8.00 16.64
CA PRO A 92 51.13 -8.57 16.93
C PRO A 92 51.53 -8.53 18.41
N ASP A 93 50.87 -7.71 19.22
CA ASP A 93 51.15 -7.57 20.66
C ASP A 93 50.29 -8.52 21.52
N ASP A 94 49.33 -9.23 20.93
CA ASP A 94 48.52 -10.25 21.62
C ASP A 94 49.29 -11.57 21.74
N THR A 95 49.31 -12.14 22.95
CA THR A 95 49.97 -13.41 23.26
C THR A 95 49.36 -14.60 22.53
N ASN A 96 48.08 -14.51 22.14
CA ASN A 96 47.37 -15.61 21.48
C ASN A 96 47.48 -15.59 19.95
N THR A 97 48.04 -14.51 19.36
CA THR A 97 48.12 -14.33 17.90
C THR A 97 48.83 -15.47 17.19
N GLU A 98 49.84 -16.09 17.82
CA GLU A 98 50.54 -17.22 17.23
C GLU A 98 49.67 -18.48 17.12
N GLU A 99 48.92 -18.79 18.18
CA GLU A 99 48.01 -19.94 18.19
C GLU A 99 46.90 -19.75 17.16
N ILE A 100 46.34 -18.54 17.11
CA ILE A 100 45.29 -18.15 16.15
C ILE A 100 45.80 -18.28 14.71
N ILE A 101 46.97 -17.72 14.37
CA ILE A 101 47.54 -17.86 13.02
C ILE A 101 47.76 -19.33 12.68
N THR A 102 48.26 -20.13 13.61
CA THR A 102 48.54 -21.55 13.37
C THR A 102 47.26 -22.33 13.10
N GLU A 103 46.21 -22.09 13.89
CA GLU A 103 44.91 -22.70 13.73
C GLU A 103 44.30 -22.37 12.36
N TYR A 104 44.14 -21.08 12.04
CA TYR A 104 43.51 -20.67 10.78
C TYR A 104 44.34 -21.04 9.55
N MET A 105 45.68 -20.95 9.63
CA MET A 105 46.54 -21.39 8.54
C MET A 105 46.48 -22.90 8.32
N SER A 106 46.22 -23.70 9.36
CA SER A 106 45.99 -25.15 9.21
C SER A 106 44.70 -25.45 8.45
N ILE A 107 43.62 -24.72 8.75
CA ILE A 107 42.32 -24.82 8.07
C ILE A 107 42.46 -24.40 6.60
N ILE A 108 43.06 -23.24 6.35
CA ILE A 108 43.25 -22.71 4.99
C ILE A 108 44.17 -23.62 4.17
N ARG A 109 45.21 -24.21 4.76
CA ARG A 109 46.08 -25.17 4.06
C ARG A 109 45.36 -26.46 3.68
N ARG A 110 44.41 -26.93 4.50
CA ARG A 110 43.69 -28.17 4.22
C ARG A 110 42.75 -28.01 3.02
N GLU A 111 42.06 -26.87 2.95
CA GLU A 111 40.99 -26.65 1.97
C GLU A 111 41.43 -25.78 0.77
N PHE A 112 42.36 -24.83 0.95
CA PHE A 112 42.66 -23.74 0.00
C PHE A 112 44.17 -23.44 -0.16
N HIS A 113 45.03 -24.47 -0.18
CA HIS A 113 46.50 -24.38 -0.26
C HIS A 113 47.12 -23.58 -1.43
N PHE A 114 46.31 -23.10 -2.37
CA PHE A 114 46.77 -22.41 -3.58
C PHE A 114 46.45 -20.91 -3.61
N LEU A 115 45.64 -20.40 -2.68
CA LEU A 115 45.28 -18.97 -2.66
C LEU A 115 46.46 -18.13 -2.17
N PRO A 116 46.80 -17.02 -2.85
CA PRO A 116 47.72 -16.02 -2.32
C PRO A 116 47.19 -15.44 -1.00
N MET A 117 48.07 -15.35 0.00
CA MET A 117 47.69 -14.92 1.35
C MET A 117 48.62 -13.85 1.90
N MET A 118 48.06 -12.94 2.70
CA MET A 118 48.82 -11.93 3.44
C MET A 118 48.37 -11.87 4.90
N VAL A 119 49.34 -11.87 5.81
CA VAL A 119 49.12 -11.61 7.24
C VAL A 119 49.40 -10.12 7.48
N VAL A 120 48.43 -9.45 8.09
CA VAL A 120 48.44 -8.02 8.32
C VAL A 120 48.48 -7.76 9.83
N GLY A 121 49.62 -7.29 10.31
CA GLY A 121 49.75 -6.82 11.69
C GLY A 121 49.06 -5.47 11.86
N TYR A 122 48.07 -5.40 12.72
CA TYR A 122 47.32 -4.19 13.02
C TYR A 122 46.98 -4.13 14.51
N ASP A 123 47.46 -3.08 15.17
CA ASP A 123 47.08 -2.77 16.55
C ASP A 123 46.12 -1.57 16.55
N PRO A 124 44.83 -1.76 16.89
CA PRO A 124 43.86 -0.67 16.93
C PRO A 124 44.14 0.35 18.06
N SER A 125 44.89 -0.06 19.09
CA SER A 125 45.17 0.75 20.28
C SER A 125 46.29 1.78 20.08
N GLN A 126 47.13 1.62 19.06
CA GLN A 126 48.26 2.49 18.78
C GLN A 126 48.19 3.15 17.39
N PRO A 127 48.65 4.39 17.24
CA PRO A 127 48.72 5.07 15.94
C PRO A 127 49.73 4.43 14.97
N PHE A 128 50.67 3.66 15.50
CA PHE A 128 51.72 2.95 14.77
C PHE A 128 51.84 1.52 15.31
N THR A 129 51.84 0.53 14.42
CA THR A 129 51.99 -0.88 14.79
C THR A 129 53.43 -1.31 14.50
N PRO A 130 54.29 -1.53 15.52
CA PRO A 130 55.68 -1.87 15.33
C PRO A 130 55.86 -3.25 14.69
N LEU A 131 56.83 -3.38 13.78
CA LEU A 131 57.11 -4.65 13.10
C LEU A 131 57.60 -5.69 14.11
N CYS A 132 56.75 -6.68 14.40
CA CYS A 132 57.15 -7.86 15.18
C CYS A 132 57.99 -8.80 14.31
N LEU A 133 59.32 -8.62 14.36
CA LEU A 133 60.26 -9.39 13.56
C LEU A 133 60.21 -10.89 13.86
N ASP A 134 59.90 -11.27 15.10
CA ASP A 134 59.81 -12.68 15.49
C ASP A 134 58.57 -13.36 14.91
N LEU A 135 57.41 -12.69 14.94
CA LEU A 135 56.20 -13.17 14.28
C LEU A 135 56.41 -13.25 12.76
N ALA A 136 56.97 -12.21 12.15
CA ALA A 136 57.27 -12.19 10.72
C ALA A 136 58.21 -13.35 10.30
N ARG A 137 59.26 -13.61 11.09
CA ARG A 137 60.18 -14.73 10.88
C ARG A 137 59.47 -16.07 10.91
N ARG A 138 58.61 -16.31 11.91
CA ARG A 138 57.83 -17.55 12.05
C ARG A 138 56.82 -17.74 10.92
N VAL A 139 56.17 -16.67 10.48
CA VAL A 139 55.26 -16.69 9.33
C VAL A 139 56.03 -17.07 8.05
N TRP A 140 57.15 -16.39 7.77
CA TRP A 140 57.95 -16.66 6.58
C TRP A 140 58.65 -18.02 6.59
N SER A 141 59.00 -18.55 7.77
CA SER A 141 59.60 -19.88 7.90
C SER A 141 58.58 -20.98 7.65
N SER A 142 57.33 -20.77 8.04
CA SER A 142 56.33 -21.84 8.13
C SER A 142 55.33 -21.81 6.97
N TYR A 143 55.11 -20.66 6.32
CA TYR A 143 54.03 -20.45 5.35
C TYR A 143 54.50 -19.72 4.07
N THR A 144 53.76 -19.89 2.95
CA THR A 144 53.98 -19.16 1.70
C THR A 144 53.07 -17.93 1.61
N CYS A 145 53.18 -17.05 2.60
CA CYS A 145 52.44 -15.79 2.68
C CYS A 145 53.38 -14.62 3.02
N GLU A 146 52.92 -13.41 2.77
CA GLU A 146 53.63 -12.19 3.16
C GLU A 146 53.14 -11.69 4.52
N TYR A 147 54.02 -11.03 5.28
CA TYR A 147 53.68 -10.35 6.53
C TYR A 147 53.98 -8.86 6.40
N MET A 148 52.99 -8.01 6.65
CA MET A 148 53.13 -6.56 6.64
C MET A 148 52.36 -5.96 7.81
N ASN A 149 52.87 -4.86 8.37
CA ASN A 149 52.13 -4.08 9.34
C ASN A 149 51.45 -2.90 8.66
N VAL A 150 50.27 -2.55 9.17
CA VAL A 150 49.54 -1.36 8.73
C VAL A 150 49.44 -0.39 9.90
N ASN A 151 49.86 0.85 9.68
CA ASN A 151 49.74 1.91 10.67
C ASN A 151 48.40 2.62 10.55
N ARG A 152 47.72 2.79 11.68
CA ARG A 152 46.44 3.52 11.75
C ARG A 152 46.53 4.93 11.15
N SER A 153 47.65 5.60 11.39
CA SER A 153 47.90 7.00 10.97
C SER A 153 48.28 7.19 9.50
N SER A 154 48.47 6.12 8.72
CA SER A 154 48.92 6.21 7.32
C SER A 154 47.85 5.76 6.34
N ASN A 155 47.30 6.71 5.58
CA ASN A 155 46.32 6.43 4.52
C ASN A 155 46.88 5.56 3.38
N HIS A 156 48.20 5.38 3.32
CA HIS A 156 48.85 4.57 2.29
C HIS A 156 49.16 3.14 2.75
N GLY A 157 49.02 2.83 4.05
CA GLY A 157 49.42 1.54 4.62
C GLY A 157 48.64 0.36 4.06
N LEU A 158 47.31 0.38 4.17
CA LEU A 158 46.46 -0.69 3.64
C LEU A 158 46.47 -0.73 2.11
N ARG A 159 46.51 0.43 1.45
CA ARG A 159 46.59 0.50 -0.02
C ARG A 159 47.84 -0.23 -0.54
N ASN A 160 48.98 -0.10 0.15
CA ASN A 160 50.20 -0.82 -0.20
C ASN A 160 50.07 -2.34 0.06
N VAL A 161 49.45 -2.75 1.17
CA VAL A 161 49.17 -4.16 1.48
C VAL A 161 48.31 -4.80 0.39
N VAL A 162 47.21 -4.15 0.02
CA VAL A 162 46.33 -4.63 -1.05
C VAL A 162 47.04 -4.62 -2.41
N HIS A 163 47.81 -3.58 -2.73
CA HIS A 163 48.58 -3.52 -3.97
C HIS A 163 49.56 -4.69 -4.08
N VAL A 164 50.31 -5.00 -3.01
CA VAL A 164 51.24 -6.13 -2.96
C VAL A 164 50.50 -7.48 -3.07
N LEU A 165 49.33 -7.62 -2.44
CA LEU A 165 48.52 -8.82 -2.55
C LEU A 165 48.04 -9.06 -3.99
N LEU A 166 47.47 -8.04 -4.61
CA LEU A 166 46.98 -8.07 -5.99
C LEU A 166 48.10 -8.28 -7.00
N GLU A 167 49.25 -7.62 -6.81
CA GLU A 167 50.44 -7.87 -7.62
C GLU A 167 50.91 -9.32 -7.47
N GLY A 168 50.84 -9.89 -6.26
CA GLY A 168 51.08 -11.31 -6.00
C GLY A 168 50.14 -12.24 -6.76
N VAL A 169 48.85 -11.91 -6.82
CA VAL A 169 47.82 -12.67 -7.55
C VAL A 169 48.05 -12.60 -9.06
N VAL A 170 48.28 -11.40 -9.60
CA VAL A 170 48.38 -11.14 -11.04
C VAL A 170 49.72 -11.54 -11.61
N LYS A 171 50.83 -11.08 -11.00
CA LYS A 171 52.19 -11.23 -11.54
C LYS A 171 52.91 -12.45 -10.99
N TYR A 172 52.65 -12.85 -9.75
CA TYR A 172 53.43 -13.88 -9.04
C TYR A 172 52.61 -15.05 -8.44
N PRO A 173 51.67 -15.66 -9.19
CA PRO A 173 50.71 -16.64 -8.63
C PRO A 173 51.34 -17.93 -8.07
N ILE A 174 52.62 -18.21 -8.38
CA ILE A 174 53.33 -19.41 -7.90
C ILE A 174 53.82 -19.25 -6.46
N CYS A 175 54.32 -18.07 -6.08
CA CYS A 175 54.88 -17.80 -4.76
C CYS A 175 54.01 -16.89 -3.88
N GLY A 176 52.97 -16.26 -4.45
CA GLY A 176 52.12 -15.32 -3.72
C GLY A 176 52.74 -13.93 -3.58
N PRO A 177 52.21 -13.09 -2.68
CA PRO A 177 52.64 -11.69 -2.53
C PRO A 177 54.10 -11.52 -2.15
N ILE A 178 54.73 -10.48 -2.72
CA ILE A 178 56.12 -10.09 -2.44
C ILE A 178 56.21 -8.58 -2.31
N HIS A 179 56.52 -8.08 -1.11
CA HIS A 179 56.86 -6.67 -0.94
C HIS A 179 58.34 -6.43 -1.26
N HIS A 180 58.64 -6.00 -2.49
CA HIS A 180 60.02 -5.87 -3.01
C HIS A 180 60.94 -4.99 -2.15
N ASN A 181 60.38 -3.96 -1.50
CA ASN A 181 61.12 -3.01 -0.66
C ASN A 181 61.60 -3.64 0.67
N THR A 182 60.81 -4.55 1.25
CA THR A 182 61.19 -5.24 2.51
C THR A 182 61.67 -6.67 2.27
N ALA A 183 61.67 -7.15 1.02
CA ALA A 183 62.07 -8.52 0.66
C ALA A 183 63.47 -8.94 1.17
N TRP A 184 64.38 -7.99 1.42
CA TRP A 184 65.71 -8.29 1.96
C TRP A 184 65.68 -8.81 3.40
N LEU A 185 64.71 -8.40 4.21
CA LEU A 185 64.55 -8.82 5.61
C LEU A 185 64.21 -10.31 5.73
N ARG A 186 63.50 -10.86 4.74
CA ARG A 186 63.06 -12.26 4.72
C ARG A 186 64.01 -13.19 3.96
N THR A 187 64.83 -12.68 3.04
CA THR A 187 65.74 -13.51 2.24
C THR A 187 66.63 -14.39 3.12
N SER A 188 67.18 -13.86 4.21
CA SER A 188 68.01 -14.62 5.16
C SER A 188 67.23 -15.74 5.87
N VAL A 189 66.01 -15.44 6.32
CA VAL A 189 65.10 -16.41 6.98
C VAL A 189 64.75 -17.55 6.01
N VAL A 190 64.44 -17.20 4.77
CA VAL A 190 64.10 -18.17 3.73
C VAL A 190 65.27 -19.09 3.44
N TRP A 191 66.50 -18.57 3.36
CA TRP A 191 67.69 -19.40 3.18
C TRP A 191 67.90 -20.39 4.33
N GLN A 192 67.71 -19.95 5.59
CA GLN A 192 67.83 -20.84 6.76
C GLN A 192 66.80 -21.99 6.72
N VAL A 193 65.57 -21.69 6.31
CA VAL A 193 64.51 -22.70 6.17
C VAL A 193 64.80 -23.69 5.04
N LEU A 194 65.25 -23.17 3.89
CA LEU A 194 65.62 -24.00 2.75
C LEU A 194 66.76 -24.96 3.13
N ASP A 195 67.77 -24.48 3.85
CA ASP A 195 68.90 -25.28 4.30
C ASP A 195 68.46 -26.44 5.22
N GLY A 196 67.62 -26.15 6.22
CA GLY A 196 67.10 -27.15 7.15
C GLY A 196 66.27 -28.26 6.50
N ILE A 197 65.42 -27.91 5.52
CA ILE A 197 64.54 -28.88 4.85
C ILE A 197 65.31 -29.72 3.81
N VAL A 198 66.23 -29.12 3.05
CA VAL A 198 66.98 -29.82 2.00
C VAL A 198 67.87 -30.94 2.58
N HIS A 199 68.45 -30.72 3.77
CA HIS A 199 69.26 -31.72 4.45
C HIS A 199 68.44 -32.85 5.11
N GLY A 200 67.12 -32.69 5.23
CA GLY A 200 66.22 -33.62 5.94
C GLY A 200 65.55 -34.71 5.09
N ASN A 201 65.90 -34.87 3.80
CA ASN A 201 65.18 -35.72 2.84
C ASN A 201 63.68 -35.39 2.74
N PRO A 202 63.31 -34.31 2.02
CA PRO A 202 61.95 -33.78 2.06
C PRO A 202 60.91 -34.73 1.44
N GLY A 203 59.73 -34.83 2.06
CA GLY A 203 58.54 -35.43 1.48
C GLY A 203 57.94 -34.58 0.33
N ARG A 204 56.90 -35.08 -0.35
CA ARG A 204 56.32 -34.39 -1.53
C ARG A 204 55.79 -32.97 -1.23
N SER A 205 55.14 -32.76 -0.08
CA SER A 205 54.62 -31.45 0.34
C SER A 205 55.76 -30.47 0.62
N GLU A 206 56.83 -30.94 1.25
CA GLU A 206 58.04 -30.16 1.53
C GLU A 206 58.78 -29.81 0.23
N MET A 207 58.84 -30.72 -0.74
CA MET A 207 59.39 -30.42 -2.08
C MET A 207 58.60 -29.34 -2.81
N GLU A 208 57.26 -29.34 -2.73
CA GLU A 208 56.44 -28.27 -3.31
C GLU A 208 56.71 -26.92 -2.61
N PHE A 209 56.81 -26.93 -1.28
CA PHE A 209 57.16 -25.76 -0.48
C PHE A 209 58.53 -25.19 -0.86
N LEU A 210 59.55 -26.05 -1.01
CA LEU A 210 60.88 -25.68 -1.51
C LEU A 210 60.78 -25.03 -2.89
N GLY A 211 60.01 -25.63 -3.82
CA GLY A 211 59.78 -25.08 -5.16
C GLY A 211 59.22 -23.65 -5.12
N ARG A 212 58.23 -23.38 -4.27
CA ARG A 212 57.61 -22.05 -4.11
C ARG A 212 58.58 -21.03 -3.51
N LYS A 213 59.38 -21.42 -2.50
CA LYS A 213 60.36 -20.55 -1.86
C LYS A 213 61.55 -20.21 -2.78
N PHE A 214 62.06 -21.17 -3.54
CA PHE A 214 63.07 -20.90 -4.57
C PHE A 214 62.53 -20.02 -5.70
N TYR A 215 61.25 -20.17 -6.09
CA TYR A 215 60.63 -19.26 -7.07
C TYR A 215 60.52 -17.83 -6.53
N MET A 216 60.16 -17.68 -5.26
CA MET A 216 60.13 -16.38 -4.59
C MET A 216 61.51 -15.70 -4.60
N LEU A 217 62.58 -16.45 -4.30
CA LEU A 217 63.96 -15.96 -4.39
C LEU A 217 64.34 -15.59 -5.84
N HIS A 218 63.92 -16.40 -6.82
CA HIS A 218 64.09 -16.08 -8.25
C HIS A 218 63.46 -14.75 -8.61
N VAL A 219 62.20 -14.51 -8.23
CA VAL A 219 61.48 -13.25 -8.51
C VAL A 219 62.20 -12.06 -7.87
N ILE A 220 62.59 -12.16 -6.58
CA ILE A 220 63.33 -11.10 -5.88
C ILE A 220 64.68 -10.81 -6.58
N ALA A 221 65.41 -11.85 -6.97
CA ALA A 221 66.70 -11.71 -7.65
C ALA A 221 66.54 -11.11 -9.06
N LYS A 222 65.48 -11.49 -9.77
CA LYS A 222 65.15 -10.99 -11.13
C LYS A 222 64.82 -9.50 -11.10
N GLU A 223 63.96 -9.06 -10.18
CA GLU A 223 63.63 -7.63 -10.00
C GLU A 223 64.87 -6.78 -9.66
N ARG A 224 65.78 -7.35 -8.87
CA ARG A 224 67.05 -6.69 -8.51
C ARG A 224 68.16 -6.88 -9.56
N LYS A 225 67.83 -7.45 -10.73
CA LYS A 225 68.77 -7.71 -11.84
C LYS A 225 70.03 -8.49 -11.42
N ARG A 226 69.88 -9.46 -10.51
CA ARG A 226 70.99 -10.31 -10.04
C ARG A 226 71.21 -11.52 -10.94
N VAL A 227 72.47 -11.88 -11.14
CA VAL A 227 72.90 -13.02 -12.00
C VAL A 227 72.32 -14.35 -11.52
N GLU A 228 72.19 -14.54 -10.21
CA GLU A 228 71.69 -15.76 -9.58
C GLU A 228 70.20 -16.07 -9.85
N ALA A 229 69.43 -15.12 -10.40
CA ALA A 229 68.01 -15.28 -10.65
C ALA A 229 67.72 -16.52 -11.53
N MET A 230 68.45 -16.69 -12.64
CA MET A 230 68.23 -17.82 -13.55
C MET A 230 68.45 -19.17 -12.87
N LEU A 231 69.49 -19.27 -12.03
CA LEU A 231 69.81 -20.48 -11.26
C LEU A 231 68.70 -20.83 -10.26
N LEU A 232 68.22 -19.84 -9.50
CA LEU A 232 67.15 -20.02 -8.52
C LEU A 232 65.84 -20.48 -9.18
N GLY A 233 65.53 -19.96 -10.35
CA GLY A 233 64.36 -20.40 -11.12
C GLY A 233 64.51 -21.85 -11.61
N ALA A 234 65.70 -22.24 -12.08
CA ALA A 234 65.96 -23.62 -12.49
C ALA A 234 65.86 -24.61 -11.32
N ILE A 235 66.34 -24.22 -10.13
CA ILE A 235 66.20 -25.00 -8.88
C ILE A 235 64.71 -25.13 -8.50
N SER A 236 63.93 -24.05 -8.57
CA SER A 236 62.49 -24.07 -8.33
C SER A 236 61.76 -25.03 -9.28
N SER A 237 62.01 -24.93 -10.59
CA SER A 237 61.46 -25.83 -11.61
C SER A 237 61.78 -27.30 -11.30
N ARG A 238 63.00 -27.58 -10.83
CA ARG A 238 63.41 -28.94 -10.43
C ARG A 238 62.64 -29.46 -9.21
N TRP A 239 62.44 -28.64 -8.18
CA TRP A 239 61.66 -29.06 -7.01
C TRP A 239 60.18 -29.32 -7.35
N PHE A 240 59.58 -28.51 -8.22
CA PHE A 240 58.25 -28.78 -8.73
C PHE A 240 58.17 -30.05 -9.58
N GLU A 241 59.22 -30.35 -10.36
CA GLU A 241 59.30 -31.61 -11.11
C GLU A 241 59.35 -32.83 -10.15
N LEU A 242 60.18 -32.77 -9.10
CA LEU A 242 60.31 -33.85 -8.11
C LEU A 242 59.04 -34.07 -7.29
N SER A 243 58.29 -33.01 -6.99
CA SER A 243 56.97 -33.10 -6.34
C SER A 243 55.84 -33.51 -7.30
N SER A 244 56.15 -33.84 -8.57
CA SER A 244 55.17 -34.15 -9.62
C SER A 244 54.21 -32.99 -9.97
N ARG A 245 54.54 -31.76 -9.57
CA ARG A 245 53.82 -30.52 -9.93
C ARG A 245 54.32 -29.98 -11.29
N PHE A 246 54.22 -30.81 -12.32
CA PHE A 246 54.77 -30.54 -13.65
C PHE A 246 54.23 -29.25 -14.30
N ARG A 247 52.97 -28.87 -14.04
CA ARG A 247 52.39 -27.60 -14.51
C ARG A 247 53.13 -26.38 -13.95
N LEU A 248 53.45 -26.39 -12.65
CA LEU A 248 54.22 -25.32 -12.01
C LEU A 248 55.66 -25.32 -12.54
N ALA A 249 56.29 -26.49 -12.65
CA ALA A 249 57.62 -26.63 -13.24
C ALA A 249 57.68 -26.08 -14.67
N SER A 250 56.64 -26.31 -15.48
CA SER A 250 56.52 -25.74 -16.84
C SER A 250 56.48 -24.22 -16.80
N ARG A 251 55.61 -23.60 -15.98
CA ARG A 251 55.49 -22.13 -15.88
C ARG A 251 56.79 -21.46 -15.43
N VAL A 252 57.48 -22.05 -14.46
CA VAL A 252 58.80 -21.55 -14.04
C VAL A 252 59.82 -21.67 -15.17
N SER A 253 59.76 -22.74 -15.97
CA SER A 253 60.66 -22.91 -17.11
C SER A 253 60.34 -21.94 -18.25
N GLU A 254 59.06 -21.59 -18.45
CA GLU A 254 58.60 -20.56 -19.39
C GLU A 254 59.14 -19.19 -18.97
N SER A 255 59.10 -18.84 -17.68
CA SER A 255 59.64 -17.57 -17.18
C SER A 255 61.17 -17.44 -17.32
N LEU A 256 61.85 -18.56 -17.56
CA LEU A 256 63.30 -18.64 -17.82
C LEU A 256 63.64 -18.67 -19.33
N GLY A 257 62.65 -18.82 -20.21
CA GLY A 257 62.86 -18.97 -21.64
C GLY A 257 63.40 -20.34 -22.08
N ASP A 258 63.30 -21.39 -21.25
CA ASP A 258 63.80 -22.74 -21.58
C ASP A 258 62.71 -23.59 -22.28
N GLU A 259 62.47 -23.31 -23.56
CA GLU A 259 61.44 -23.98 -24.36
C GLU A 259 61.54 -25.52 -24.36
N ARG A 260 62.76 -26.06 -24.33
CA ARG A 260 62.99 -27.51 -24.31
C ARG A 260 62.48 -28.13 -23.01
N ARG A 261 62.78 -27.51 -21.87
CA ARG A 261 62.31 -27.98 -20.57
C ARG A 261 60.82 -27.78 -20.39
N VAL A 262 60.25 -26.69 -20.89
CA VAL A 262 58.81 -26.44 -20.94
C VAL A 262 58.08 -27.58 -21.64
N LYS A 263 58.47 -27.91 -22.88
CA LYS A 263 57.87 -29.01 -23.63
C LYS A 263 57.97 -30.35 -22.89
N LYS A 264 59.13 -30.64 -22.31
CA LYS A 264 59.35 -31.85 -21.49
C LYS A 264 58.43 -31.91 -20.27
N MET A 265 58.22 -30.80 -19.56
CA MET A 265 57.33 -30.76 -18.40
C MET A 265 55.86 -30.92 -18.79
N LYS A 266 55.42 -30.30 -19.91
CA LYS A 266 54.06 -30.47 -20.44
C LYS A 266 53.76 -31.93 -20.79
N VAL A 267 54.69 -32.64 -21.44
CA VAL A 267 54.59 -34.09 -21.71
C VAL A 267 54.52 -34.91 -20.42
N LYS A 268 55.40 -34.63 -19.44
CA LYS A 268 55.37 -35.32 -18.14
C LYS A 268 54.06 -35.13 -17.40
N HIS A 269 53.46 -33.94 -17.46
CA HIS A 269 52.16 -33.69 -16.85
C HIS A 269 51.06 -34.52 -17.49
N LEU A 270 51.03 -34.57 -18.83
CA LEU A 270 50.04 -35.34 -19.57
C LEU A 270 50.14 -36.84 -19.22
N ASN A 271 51.34 -37.41 -19.29
CA ASN A 271 51.56 -38.82 -18.94
C ASN A 271 51.19 -39.11 -17.49
N TYR A 272 51.53 -38.22 -16.55
CA TYR A 272 51.14 -38.37 -15.15
C TYR A 272 49.63 -38.44 -14.96
N LEU A 273 48.85 -37.58 -15.64
CA LEU A 273 47.39 -37.62 -15.58
C LEU A 273 46.83 -38.92 -16.17
N LEU A 274 47.39 -39.39 -17.29
CA LEU A 274 46.98 -40.65 -17.92
C LEU A 274 47.29 -41.85 -17.04
N ASP A 275 48.48 -41.90 -16.42
CA ASP A 275 48.88 -42.99 -15.51
C ASP A 275 48.00 -43.03 -14.25
N GLN A 276 47.71 -41.87 -13.66
CA GLN A 276 46.78 -41.77 -12.54
C GLN A 276 45.35 -42.19 -12.94
N GLY A 277 44.90 -41.78 -14.13
CA GLY A 277 43.61 -42.18 -14.70
C GLY A 277 43.53 -43.70 -14.88
N ASN A 278 44.53 -44.31 -15.52
CA ASN A 278 44.63 -45.77 -15.68
C ASN A 278 44.68 -46.51 -14.33
N GLY A 279 45.42 -45.95 -13.37
CA GLY A 279 45.49 -46.48 -12.00
C GLY A 279 44.14 -46.45 -11.28
N LYS A 280 43.34 -45.41 -11.46
CA LYS A 280 41.97 -45.34 -10.92
C LYS A 280 41.01 -46.27 -11.66
N TYR A 281 41.12 -46.33 -12.99
CA TYR A 281 40.28 -47.19 -13.82
C TYR A 281 40.46 -48.67 -13.45
N SER A 282 41.70 -49.12 -13.29
CA SER A 282 42.02 -50.49 -12.85
C SER A 282 41.52 -50.82 -11.44
N ARG A 283 41.44 -49.83 -10.55
CA ARG A 283 40.83 -49.94 -9.22
C ARG A 283 39.30 -49.86 -9.22
N ARG A 284 38.67 -49.74 -10.40
CA ARG A 284 37.23 -49.54 -10.59
C ARG A 284 36.68 -48.22 -10.03
N ASP A 285 37.54 -47.23 -9.75
CA ASP A 285 37.12 -45.84 -9.53
C ASP A 285 36.90 -45.16 -10.89
N PHE A 286 35.84 -45.57 -11.58
CA PHE A 286 35.56 -45.16 -12.96
C PHE A 286 35.32 -43.65 -13.07
N LYS A 287 34.58 -43.06 -12.14
CA LYS A 287 34.33 -41.61 -12.12
C LYS A 287 35.62 -40.83 -11.89
N GLY A 288 36.45 -41.25 -10.92
CA GLY A 288 37.73 -40.61 -10.67
C GLY A 288 38.71 -40.75 -11.83
N ALA A 289 38.67 -41.86 -12.57
CA ALA A 289 39.45 -42.05 -13.79
C ALA A 289 38.97 -41.14 -14.93
N ALA A 290 37.65 -41.06 -15.13
CA ALA A 290 37.03 -40.27 -16.19
C ALA A 290 37.41 -38.78 -16.10
N ILE A 291 37.37 -38.20 -14.89
CA ILE A 291 37.78 -36.82 -14.61
C ILE A 291 39.26 -36.58 -14.95
N LEU A 292 40.13 -37.54 -14.62
CA LEU A 292 41.56 -37.42 -14.92
C LEU A 292 41.83 -37.47 -16.43
N PHE A 293 41.12 -38.33 -17.17
CA PHE A 293 41.21 -38.39 -18.64
C PHE A 293 40.63 -37.13 -19.29
N GLU A 294 39.48 -36.63 -18.82
CA GLU A 294 38.88 -35.37 -19.30
C GLU A 294 39.84 -34.20 -19.11
N ASN A 295 40.41 -34.07 -17.91
CA ASN A 295 41.43 -33.05 -17.61
C ASN A 295 42.67 -33.20 -18.48
N ALA A 296 43.13 -34.44 -18.74
CA ALA A 296 44.24 -34.71 -19.64
C ALA A 296 43.93 -34.28 -21.08
N GLY A 297 42.72 -34.54 -21.57
CA GLY A 297 42.26 -34.17 -22.90
C GLY A 297 42.19 -32.64 -23.09
N HIS A 298 41.54 -31.95 -22.15
CA HIS A 298 41.46 -30.48 -22.17
C HIS A 298 42.84 -29.81 -22.02
N TRP A 299 43.69 -30.33 -21.12
CA TRP A 299 45.06 -29.84 -20.98
C TRP A 299 45.85 -29.99 -22.28
N ASN A 300 45.81 -31.17 -22.89
CA ASN A 300 46.49 -31.43 -24.16
C ASN A 300 45.99 -30.53 -25.29
N ARG A 301 44.69 -30.22 -25.31
CA ARG A 301 44.07 -29.28 -26.27
C ARG A 301 44.59 -27.86 -26.10
N ILE A 302 44.72 -27.38 -24.86
CA ILE A 302 45.19 -26.03 -24.56
C ILE A 302 46.69 -25.89 -24.84
N GLU A 303 47.47 -26.88 -24.44
CA GLU A 303 48.93 -26.79 -24.42
C GLU A 303 49.60 -27.35 -25.68
N GLY A 304 48.84 -28.01 -26.56
CA GLY A 304 49.31 -28.51 -27.86
C GLY A 304 50.45 -29.52 -27.76
N VAL A 305 50.40 -30.43 -26.77
CA VAL A 305 51.50 -31.36 -26.48
C VAL A 305 51.59 -32.45 -27.55
N ASP A 306 50.48 -33.14 -27.82
CA ASP A 306 50.36 -34.14 -28.88
C ASP A 306 48.89 -34.28 -29.32
N PHE A 307 48.53 -33.66 -30.45
CA PHE A 307 47.16 -33.72 -30.97
C PHE A 307 46.74 -35.11 -31.46
N SER A 308 47.69 -36.04 -31.69
CA SER A 308 47.37 -37.37 -32.24
C SER A 308 46.66 -38.27 -31.23
N ILE A 309 46.98 -38.14 -29.94
CA ILE A 309 46.39 -38.93 -28.86
C ILE A 309 45.14 -38.31 -28.24
N MET A 310 44.72 -37.12 -28.68
CA MET A 310 43.59 -36.39 -28.09
C MET A 310 42.28 -37.18 -28.18
N ASP A 311 42.02 -37.77 -29.34
CA ASP A 311 40.84 -38.59 -29.60
C ASP A 311 40.78 -39.80 -28.64
N ASP A 312 41.91 -40.49 -28.48
CA ASP A 312 42.03 -41.65 -27.58
C ASP A 312 41.83 -41.27 -26.10
N ILE A 313 42.27 -40.08 -25.69
CA ILE A 313 42.10 -39.61 -24.31
C ILE A 313 40.63 -39.31 -24.00
N PHE A 314 39.92 -38.62 -24.91
CA PHE A 314 38.50 -38.35 -24.73
C PHE A 314 37.66 -39.63 -24.82
N LYS A 315 38.01 -40.56 -25.72
CA LYS A 315 37.42 -41.90 -25.76
C LYS A 315 37.58 -42.61 -24.42
N LYS A 316 38.78 -42.65 -23.83
CA LYS A 316 39.01 -43.22 -22.48
C LYS A 316 38.19 -42.55 -21.38
N SER A 317 38.01 -41.23 -21.45
CA SER A 317 37.15 -40.49 -20.51
C SER A 317 35.68 -40.90 -20.65
N MET A 318 35.16 -40.91 -21.88
CA MET A 318 33.79 -41.35 -22.19
C MET A 318 33.54 -42.80 -21.80
N ASP A 319 34.51 -43.69 -22.06
CA ASP A 319 34.48 -45.10 -21.65
C ASP A 319 34.35 -45.24 -20.13
N ALA A 320 35.12 -44.44 -19.38
CA ALA A 320 35.08 -44.42 -17.94
C ALA A 320 33.78 -43.81 -17.39
N TYR A 321 33.26 -42.75 -18.00
CA TYR A 321 31.95 -42.18 -17.63
C TYR A 321 30.79 -43.13 -17.92
N ALA A 322 30.81 -43.82 -19.07
CA ALA A 322 29.84 -44.85 -19.39
C ALA A 322 29.89 -46.01 -18.38
N SER A 323 31.10 -46.44 -17.98
CA SER A 323 31.29 -47.47 -16.95
C SER A 323 30.85 -47.00 -15.54
N ALA A 324 30.81 -45.68 -15.31
CA ALA A 324 30.32 -45.07 -14.08
C ALA A 324 28.80 -44.77 -14.11
N TYR A 325 28.12 -45.08 -15.23
CA TYR A 325 26.71 -44.77 -15.49
C TYR A 325 26.38 -43.26 -15.51
N ASP A 326 27.35 -42.41 -15.86
CA ASP A 326 27.18 -40.95 -15.98
C ASP A 326 27.10 -40.54 -17.45
N TYR A 327 25.97 -40.86 -18.09
CA TYR A 327 25.81 -40.66 -19.53
C TYR A 327 25.66 -39.18 -19.92
N ALA A 328 25.29 -38.30 -18.99
CA ALA A 328 25.26 -36.85 -19.21
C ALA A 328 26.64 -36.29 -19.57
N ARG A 329 27.68 -36.74 -18.86
CA ARG A 329 29.07 -36.37 -19.16
C ARG A 329 29.55 -36.96 -20.48
N VAL A 330 29.10 -38.16 -20.84
CA VAL A 330 29.37 -38.74 -22.16
C VAL A 330 28.82 -37.83 -23.26
N ILE A 331 27.60 -37.27 -23.13
CA ILE A 331 27.04 -36.30 -24.09
C ILE A 331 27.96 -35.10 -24.29
N GLY A 332 28.39 -34.50 -23.18
CA GLY A 332 29.21 -33.29 -23.19
C GLY A 332 30.56 -33.48 -23.87
N LEU A 333 31.05 -34.72 -23.96
CA LEU A 333 32.32 -35.06 -24.58
C LEU A 333 32.20 -35.53 -26.04
N LEU A 334 30.98 -35.73 -26.57
CA LEU A 334 30.77 -36.20 -27.94
C LEU A 334 31.42 -35.28 -28.98
N ASP A 335 31.30 -33.97 -28.79
CA ASP A 335 31.85 -32.97 -29.72
C ASP A 335 33.40 -32.91 -29.66
N GLN A 336 34.05 -33.65 -28.75
CA GLN A 336 35.51 -33.72 -28.62
C GLN A 336 36.15 -34.89 -29.37
N VAL A 337 35.34 -35.82 -29.90
CA VAL A 337 35.78 -37.02 -30.63
C VAL A 337 35.52 -36.84 -32.12
N ARG A 338 36.40 -37.36 -32.98
CA ARG A 338 36.30 -37.17 -34.44
C ARG A 338 35.10 -37.85 -35.08
N ASP A 339 34.71 -39.01 -34.57
CA ASP A 339 33.56 -39.79 -35.06
C ASP A 339 32.66 -40.22 -33.89
N PRO A 340 31.78 -39.32 -33.41
CA PRO A 340 30.97 -39.57 -32.22
C PRO A 340 29.89 -40.64 -32.45
N ALA A 341 29.39 -40.80 -33.68
CA ALA A 341 28.34 -41.76 -34.00
C ALA A 341 28.87 -43.20 -33.92
N THR A 342 30.00 -43.48 -34.58
CA THR A 342 30.63 -44.81 -34.52
C THR A 342 31.03 -45.18 -33.09
N TYR A 343 31.59 -44.24 -32.34
CA TYR A 343 32.02 -44.52 -30.97
C TYR A 343 30.85 -44.75 -29.99
N LEU A 344 29.70 -44.09 -30.17
CA LEU A 344 28.52 -44.37 -29.37
C LEU A 344 27.95 -45.78 -29.62
N LEU A 345 28.04 -46.27 -30.85
CA LEU A 345 27.68 -47.67 -31.15
C LEU A 345 28.65 -48.65 -30.46
N GLU A 346 29.93 -48.32 -30.34
CA GLU A 346 30.88 -49.13 -29.55
C GLU A 346 30.56 -49.10 -28.04
N LEU A 347 29.97 -48.02 -27.53
CA LEU A 347 29.55 -47.87 -26.13
C LEU A 347 28.19 -48.50 -25.82
N GLU A 348 27.36 -48.75 -26.83
CA GLU A 348 25.98 -49.25 -26.69
C GLU A 348 25.90 -50.50 -25.79
N PRO A 349 26.75 -51.54 -25.93
CA PRO A 349 26.73 -52.70 -25.04
C PRO A 349 27.01 -52.36 -23.56
N LYS A 350 27.88 -51.38 -23.28
CA LYS A 350 28.19 -50.93 -21.91
C LYS A 350 27.04 -50.13 -21.32
N ILE A 351 26.41 -49.30 -22.14
CA ILE A 351 25.22 -48.52 -21.76
C ILE A 351 24.07 -49.47 -21.42
N SER A 352 23.79 -50.43 -22.31
CA SER A 352 22.76 -51.45 -22.13
C SER A 352 22.99 -52.26 -20.83
N LEU A 353 24.20 -52.75 -20.60
CA LEU A 353 24.54 -53.48 -19.36
C LEU A 353 24.40 -52.60 -18.09
N GLY A 354 24.71 -51.31 -18.20
CA GLY A 354 24.54 -50.36 -17.10
C GLY A 354 23.08 -50.10 -16.74
N ILE A 355 22.20 -49.98 -17.75
CA ILE A 355 20.76 -49.85 -17.53
C ILE A 355 20.19 -51.14 -16.91
N GLU A 356 20.57 -52.33 -17.42
CA GLU A 356 20.13 -53.59 -16.81
C GLU A 356 20.51 -53.69 -15.33
N LEU A 357 21.70 -53.21 -14.98
CA LEU A 357 22.18 -53.26 -13.60
C LEU A 357 21.42 -52.30 -12.69
N LEU A 358 21.00 -51.14 -13.19
CA LEU A 358 20.13 -50.21 -12.47
C LEU A 358 18.74 -50.83 -12.23
N GLU A 359 18.18 -51.51 -13.23
CA GLU A 359 16.92 -52.24 -13.08
C GLU A 359 17.03 -53.41 -12.10
N LYS A 360 18.07 -54.26 -12.21
CA LYS A 360 18.32 -55.39 -11.30
C LYS A 360 18.47 -54.95 -9.84
N LYS A 361 18.98 -53.73 -9.60
CA LYS A 361 19.09 -53.12 -8.26
C LYS A 361 17.83 -52.38 -7.80
N ASN A 362 16.75 -52.44 -8.59
CA ASN A 362 15.50 -51.72 -8.35
C ASN A 362 15.67 -50.20 -8.23
N LEU A 363 16.64 -49.61 -8.95
CA LEU A 363 16.87 -48.17 -9.01
C LEU A 363 16.18 -47.56 -10.24
N LEU A 364 14.86 -47.77 -10.33
CA LEU A 364 14.07 -47.47 -11.53
C LEU A 364 14.07 -45.98 -11.90
N GLU A 365 14.06 -45.06 -10.94
CA GLU A 365 14.15 -43.61 -11.20
C GLU A 365 15.47 -43.21 -11.84
N LYS A 366 16.58 -43.84 -11.42
CA LYS A 366 17.89 -43.60 -12.04
C LYS A 366 17.90 -44.16 -13.46
N ALA A 367 17.37 -45.37 -13.68
CA ALA A 367 17.24 -45.95 -15.01
C ALA A 367 16.39 -45.06 -15.94
N ASN A 368 15.27 -44.53 -15.44
CA ASN A 368 14.39 -43.60 -16.15
C ASN A 368 15.14 -42.35 -16.64
N THR A 369 15.84 -41.65 -15.75
CA THR A 369 16.61 -40.45 -16.13
C THR A 369 17.71 -40.76 -17.13
N GLN A 370 18.45 -41.86 -16.92
CA GLN A 370 19.53 -42.26 -17.81
C GLN A 370 19.02 -42.67 -19.20
N LEU A 371 17.94 -43.45 -19.30
CA LEU A 371 17.32 -43.84 -20.57
C LEU A 371 16.79 -42.63 -21.35
N GLY A 372 16.22 -41.63 -20.66
CA GLY A 372 15.80 -40.38 -21.30
C GLY A 372 16.96 -39.59 -21.91
N LEU A 373 18.11 -39.57 -21.22
CA LEU A 373 19.35 -38.99 -21.75
C LEU A 373 19.87 -39.78 -22.94
N ILE A 374 20.01 -41.10 -22.82
CA ILE A 374 20.51 -41.99 -23.88
C ILE A 374 19.67 -41.87 -25.15
N THR A 375 18.35 -41.96 -25.03
CA THR A 375 17.42 -41.84 -26.16
C THR A 375 17.64 -40.53 -26.92
N ARG A 376 17.87 -39.43 -26.20
CA ARG A 376 18.15 -38.11 -26.79
C ARG A 376 19.51 -38.06 -27.46
N ILE A 377 20.54 -38.68 -26.88
CA ILE A 377 21.89 -38.74 -27.46
C ILE A 377 21.85 -39.42 -28.82
N PHE A 378 21.27 -40.62 -28.88
CA PHE A 378 21.23 -41.42 -30.10
C PHE A 378 20.38 -40.74 -31.18
N LEU A 379 19.27 -40.09 -30.80
CA LEU A 379 18.47 -39.29 -31.73
C LEU A 379 19.23 -38.06 -32.28
N LYS A 380 20.05 -37.38 -31.46
CA LYS A 380 20.83 -36.20 -31.89
C LYS A 380 21.82 -36.55 -33.01
N LEU A 381 22.29 -37.79 -33.07
CA LEU A 381 23.29 -38.27 -34.01
C LEU A 381 22.70 -39.17 -35.11
N ASP A 382 21.39 -39.02 -35.37
CA ASP A 382 20.64 -39.74 -36.40
C ASP A 382 20.67 -41.28 -36.29
N LEU A 383 20.94 -41.81 -35.09
CA LEU A 383 20.90 -43.26 -34.79
C LEU A 383 19.48 -43.68 -34.38
N GLY A 384 18.53 -43.51 -35.30
CA GLY A 384 17.09 -43.64 -35.03
C GLY A 384 16.65 -45.03 -34.56
N GLU A 385 17.23 -46.11 -35.09
CA GLU A 385 16.87 -47.49 -34.73
C GLU A 385 17.24 -47.79 -33.27
N THR A 386 18.49 -47.55 -32.87
CA THR A 386 18.95 -47.74 -31.49
C THR A 386 18.26 -46.78 -30.51
N ALA A 387 17.97 -45.55 -30.94
CA ALA A 387 17.17 -44.62 -30.14
C ALA A 387 15.76 -45.15 -29.87
N ARG A 388 15.12 -45.81 -30.86
CA ARG A 388 13.81 -46.43 -30.71
C ARG A 388 13.85 -47.60 -29.72
N GLU A 389 14.87 -48.45 -29.78
CA GLU A 389 15.06 -49.56 -28.83
C GLU A 389 15.20 -49.05 -27.39
N PHE A 390 16.00 -47.99 -27.17
CA PHE A 390 16.11 -47.35 -25.85
C PHE A 390 14.81 -46.64 -25.43
N ALA A 391 14.06 -46.05 -26.35
CA ALA A 391 12.76 -45.43 -26.07
C ALA A 391 11.71 -46.47 -25.65
N GLU A 392 11.68 -47.63 -26.29
CA GLU A 392 10.82 -48.75 -25.88
C GLU A 392 11.19 -49.23 -24.47
N TRP A 393 12.48 -49.38 -24.20
CA TRP A 393 12.94 -49.72 -22.85
C TRP A 393 12.58 -48.64 -21.82
N HIS A 394 12.70 -47.37 -22.20
CA HIS A 394 12.31 -46.23 -21.37
C HIS A 394 10.82 -46.30 -21.00
N ALA A 395 9.95 -46.60 -21.96
CA ALA A 395 8.51 -46.80 -21.71
C ALA A 395 8.24 -47.96 -20.72
N ARG A 396 8.98 -49.07 -20.82
CA ARG A 396 8.87 -50.21 -19.88
C ARG A 396 9.29 -49.85 -18.45
N VAL A 397 10.37 -49.08 -18.29
CA VAL A 397 10.81 -48.59 -16.98
C VAL A 397 9.77 -47.64 -16.39
N LYS A 398 9.27 -46.67 -17.18
CA LYS A 398 8.22 -45.75 -16.73
C LYS A 398 6.94 -46.47 -16.35
N LEU A 399 6.54 -47.52 -17.07
CA LEU A 399 5.39 -48.34 -16.69
C LEU A 399 5.61 -49.07 -15.35
N SER A 400 6.85 -49.51 -15.09
CA SER A 400 7.20 -50.15 -13.82
C SER A 400 7.18 -49.14 -12.66
N LEU A 401 7.70 -47.93 -12.88
CA LEU A 401 7.56 -46.80 -11.96
C LEU A 401 6.09 -46.45 -11.72
N LEU A 402 5.26 -46.39 -12.76
CA LEU A 402 3.84 -46.10 -12.62
C LEU A 402 3.16 -47.12 -11.70
N LYS A 403 3.43 -48.42 -11.87
CA LYS A 403 2.91 -49.46 -10.98
C LYS A 403 3.36 -49.28 -9.53
N GLU A 404 4.60 -48.85 -9.31
CA GLU A 404 5.14 -48.56 -7.98
C GLU A 404 4.47 -47.32 -7.36
N LYS A 405 4.35 -46.23 -8.11
CA LYS A 405 3.70 -44.97 -7.68
C LYS A 405 2.21 -45.15 -7.39
N ILE A 406 1.51 -45.97 -8.18
CA ILE A 406 0.13 -46.39 -7.91
C ILE A 406 0.03 -47.13 -6.57
N ARG A 407 0.94 -48.07 -6.28
CA ARG A 407 0.98 -48.77 -4.98
C ARG A 407 1.27 -47.82 -3.81
N GLN A 408 2.12 -46.82 -4.04
CA GLN A 408 2.46 -45.79 -3.06
C GLN A 408 1.40 -44.69 -2.94
N LYS A 409 0.35 -44.71 -3.79
CA LYS A 409 -0.71 -43.69 -3.88
C LYS A 409 -0.19 -42.28 -4.22
N PHE A 410 0.89 -42.17 -4.99
CA PHE A 410 1.40 -40.90 -5.52
C PHE A 410 0.72 -40.55 -6.84
N ILE A 411 -0.40 -39.85 -6.76
CA ILE A 411 -1.29 -39.57 -7.90
C ILE A 411 -0.64 -38.65 -8.93
N GLY A 412 -0.05 -37.53 -8.49
CA GLY A 412 0.60 -36.56 -9.39
C GLY A 412 1.73 -37.21 -10.22
N ASP A 413 2.63 -37.94 -9.56
CA ASP A 413 3.69 -38.71 -10.23
C ASP A 413 3.11 -39.74 -11.21
N SER A 414 1.99 -40.39 -10.85
CA SER A 414 1.34 -41.37 -11.73
C SER A 414 0.75 -40.72 -12.98
N LEU A 415 0.12 -39.55 -12.86
CA LEU A 415 -0.39 -38.77 -14.00
C LEU A 415 0.72 -38.31 -14.93
N LEU A 416 1.82 -37.79 -14.35
CA LEU A 416 3.00 -37.38 -15.12
C LEU A 416 3.56 -38.57 -15.91
N LEU A 417 3.73 -39.73 -15.27
CA LEU A 417 4.23 -40.93 -15.93
C LEU A 417 3.31 -41.43 -17.04
N ILE A 418 1.98 -41.34 -16.89
CA ILE A 418 1.02 -41.69 -17.95
C ILE A 418 1.23 -40.79 -19.17
N ASN A 419 1.27 -39.47 -18.97
CA ASN A 419 1.47 -38.50 -20.05
C ASN A 419 2.84 -38.66 -20.72
N GLU A 420 3.88 -38.92 -19.94
CA GLU A 420 5.23 -39.15 -20.46
C GLU A 420 5.35 -40.45 -21.27
N ILE A 421 4.68 -41.54 -20.85
CA ILE A 421 4.64 -42.79 -21.63
C ILE A 421 3.93 -42.55 -22.96
N LYS A 422 2.80 -41.85 -22.94
CA LYS A 422 2.06 -41.47 -24.15
C LYS A 422 2.90 -40.61 -25.09
N SER A 423 3.64 -39.63 -24.55
CA SER A 423 4.53 -38.80 -25.35
C SER A 423 5.66 -39.60 -26.00
N LEU A 424 6.22 -40.60 -25.31
CA LEU A 424 7.22 -41.50 -25.90
C LEU A 424 6.62 -42.34 -27.02
N ASP A 425 5.42 -42.88 -26.83
CA ASP A 425 4.71 -43.65 -27.84
C ASP A 425 4.39 -42.81 -29.09
N GLU A 426 3.87 -41.60 -28.91
CA GLU A 426 3.57 -40.66 -30.00
C GLU A 426 4.82 -40.24 -30.77
N LYS A 427 5.91 -39.94 -30.04
CA LYS A 427 7.16 -39.42 -30.62
C LYS A 427 7.94 -40.47 -31.40
N TYR A 428 7.92 -41.74 -30.95
CA TYR A 428 8.74 -42.81 -31.53
C TYR A 428 7.91 -43.94 -32.18
N HIS A 429 6.58 -43.80 -32.24
CA HIS A 429 5.63 -44.77 -32.80
C HIS A 429 5.87 -46.19 -32.25
N LEU A 430 5.86 -46.33 -30.93
CA LEU A 430 6.23 -47.58 -30.25
C LEU A 430 5.10 -48.62 -30.28
N GLY A 431 3.83 -48.20 -30.44
CA GLY A 431 2.67 -49.08 -30.31
C GLY A 431 2.44 -49.54 -28.86
N PHE A 432 2.91 -48.76 -27.88
CA PHE A 432 2.94 -49.14 -26.48
C PHE A 432 1.68 -48.69 -25.73
N THR A 433 0.78 -49.61 -25.40
CA THR A 433 -0.45 -49.30 -24.66
C THR A 433 -0.29 -49.46 -23.15
N ILE A 434 -0.68 -48.44 -22.38
CA ILE A 434 -0.74 -48.51 -20.91
C ILE A 434 -1.90 -49.44 -20.52
N PRO A 435 -1.71 -50.41 -19.60
CA PRO A 435 -2.81 -51.29 -19.20
C PRO A 435 -3.95 -50.53 -18.50
N ASP A 436 -5.19 -50.76 -18.94
CA ASP A 436 -6.42 -50.14 -18.39
C ASP A 436 -6.52 -50.24 -16.87
N LYS A 437 -6.04 -51.34 -16.27
CA LYS A 437 -6.01 -51.51 -14.79
C LYS A 437 -5.18 -50.45 -14.07
N CYS A 438 -4.11 -49.95 -14.69
CA CYS A 438 -3.27 -48.90 -14.10
C CYS A 438 -3.97 -47.54 -14.18
N ILE A 439 -4.57 -47.23 -15.33
CA ILE A 439 -5.36 -45.99 -15.53
C ILE A 439 -6.55 -45.98 -14.56
N ALA A 440 -7.28 -47.09 -14.47
CA ALA A 440 -8.40 -47.25 -13.55
C ALA A 440 -8.00 -47.05 -12.07
N ALA A 441 -6.83 -47.56 -11.66
CA ALA A 441 -6.34 -47.36 -10.29
C ALA A 441 -6.05 -45.88 -9.99
N VAL A 442 -5.43 -45.15 -10.94
CA VAL A 442 -5.22 -43.70 -10.82
C VAL A 442 -6.54 -42.95 -10.81
N SER A 443 -7.47 -43.31 -11.70
CA SER A 443 -8.82 -42.73 -11.75
C SER A 443 -9.59 -42.89 -10.45
N VAL A 444 -9.50 -44.03 -9.78
CA VAL A 444 -10.10 -44.23 -8.44
C VAL A 444 -9.52 -43.24 -7.44
N PHE A 445 -8.20 -43.06 -7.43
CA PHE A 445 -7.57 -42.12 -6.50
C PHE A 445 -7.95 -40.65 -6.79
N LEU A 446 -8.12 -40.28 -8.05
CA LEU A 446 -8.57 -38.93 -8.43
C LEU A 446 -10.00 -38.65 -8.01
N ILE A 447 -10.90 -39.64 -8.14
CA ILE A 447 -12.26 -39.54 -7.62
C ILE A 447 -12.23 -39.40 -6.09
N GLU A 448 -11.39 -40.17 -5.39
CA GLU A 448 -11.24 -40.07 -3.93
C GLU A 448 -10.67 -38.71 -3.48
N ARG A 449 -9.79 -38.10 -4.28
CA ARG A 449 -9.20 -36.77 -4.04
C ARG A 449 -9.99 -35.59 -4.61
N GLN A 450 -11.11 -35.84 -5.28
CA GLN A 450 -11.98 -34.81 -5.87
C GLN A 450 -11.32 -34.04 -7.04
N GLU A 451 -10.32 -34.64 -7.68
CA GLU A 451 -9.64 -34.08 -8.86
C GLU A 451 -10.39 -34.48 -10.14
N PHE A 452 -11.65 -34.04 -10.26
CA PHE A 452 -12.57 -34.49 -11.31
C PHE A 452 -12.15 -34.08 -12.72
N GLN A 453 -11.51 -32.92 -12.88
CA GLN A 453 -11.02 -32.46 -14.17
C GLN A 453 -9.92 -33.37 -14.71
N GLU A 454 -8.98 -33.76 -13.86
CA GLU A 454 -7.92 -34.69 -14.25
C GLU A 454 -8.48 -36.07 -14.54
N PHE A 455 -9.49 -36.52 -13.78
CA PHE A 455 -10.21 -37.77 -14.08
C PHE A 455 -10.82 -37.76 -15.50
N GLU A 456 -11.45 -36.66 -15.93
CA GLU A 456 -12.02 -36.53 -17.29
C GLU A 456 -10.96 -36.57 -18.40
N ASN A 457 -9.73 -36.12 -18.12
CA ASN A 457 -8.64 -36.13 -19.11
C ASN A 457 -8.12 -37.55 -19.42
N ILE A 458 -8.12 -38.44 -18.41
CA ILE A 458 -7.60 -39.82 -18.52
C ILE A 458 -8.68 -40.85 -18.78
N LEU A 459 -9.96 -40.56 -18.49
CA LEU A 459 -11.06 -41.48 -18.76
C LEU A 459 -11.11 -41.94 -20.24
N PRO A 460 -10.90 -41.08 -21.26
CA PRO A 460 -10.85 -41.49 -22.66
C PRO A 460 -9.70 -42.44 -23.01
N MET A 461 -8.70 -42.57 -22.12
CA MET A 461 -7.56 -43.45 -22.34
C MET A 461 -7.84 -44.91 -21.95
N ILE A 462 -8.97 -45.19 -21.29
CA ILE A 462 -9.41 -46.56 -20.95
C ILE A 462 -10.12 -47.16 -22.16
N SER A 463 -9.61 -48.28 -22.66
CA SER A 463 -10.22 -48.97 -23.81
C SER A 463 -11.45 -49.80 -23.44
N ASP A 464 -11.50 -50.32 -22.22
CA ASP A 464 -12.63 -51.08 -21.67
C ASP A 464 -13.82 -50.18 -21.25
N SER A 465 -14.94 -50.30 -21.97
CA SER A 465 -16.15 -49.51 -21.72
C SER A 465 -16.81 -49.77 -20.36
N ASP A 466 -16.70 -50.99 -19.82
CA ASP A 466 -17.33 -51.35 -18.55
C ASP A 466 -16.57 -50.72 -17.37
N ILE A 467 -15.23 -50.68 -17.45
CA ILE A 467 -14.39 -50.00 -16.47
C ILE A 467 -14.68 -48.49 -16.49
N ALA A 468 -14.74 -47.88 -17.67
CA ALA A 468 -15.01 -46.45 -17.82
C ALA A 468 -16.38 -46.08 -17.20
N LYS A 469 -17.44 -46.84 -17.52
CA LYS A 469 -18.80 -46.61 -16.99
C LYS A 469 -18.86 -46.74 -15.47
N ASN A 470 -18.20 -47.74 -14.90
CA ASN A 470 -18.14 -47.94 -13.45
C ASN A 470 -17.43 -46.78 -12.73
N LEU A 471 -16.37 -46.24 -13.32
CA LEU A 471 -15.66 -45.08 -12.77
C LEU A 471 -16.48 -43.79 -12.85
N SER A 472 -17.17 -43.54 -13.97
CA SER A 472 -18.08 -42.39 -14.11
C SER A 472 -19.24 -42.44 -13.10
N ASN A 473 -19.82 -43.62 -12.87
CA ASN A 473 -20.84 -43.80 -11.83
C ASN A 473 -20.27 -43.51 -10.43
N ARG A 474 -19.06 -44.00 -10.15
CA ARG A 474 -18.38 -43.78 -8.86
C ARG A 474 -18.06 -42.29 -8.63
N ARG A 475 -17.65 -41.56 -9.68
CA ARG A 475 -17.49 -40.10 -9.65
C ARG A 475 -18.80 -39.42 -9.25
N THR A 476 -19.88 -39.73 -9.98
CA THR A 476 -21.20 -39.12 -9.76
C THR A 476 -21.67 -39.32 -8.32
N SER A 477 -21.54 -40.54 -7.79
CA SER A 477 -21.89 -40.84 -6.40
C SER A 477 -21.04 -40.05 -5.39
N LYS A 478 -19.77 -39.77 -5.69
CA LYS A 478 -18.87 -39.01 -4.80
C LYS A 478 -19.16 -37.51 -4.84
N GLU A 479 -19.48 -36.95 -6.00
CA GLU A 479 -19.95 -35.57 -6.15
C GLU A 479 -21.25 -35.35 -5.36
N GLU A 480 -22.22 -36.26 -5.47
CA GLU A 480 -23.47 -36.19 -4.70
C GLU A 480 -23.26 -36.29 -3.17
N GLU A 481 -22.27 -37.06 -2.72
CA GLU A 481 -21.89 -37.15 -1.30
C GLU A 481 -21.29 -35.83 -0.81
N LEU A 482 -20.41 -35.21 -1.60
CA LEU A 482 -19.78 -33.93 -1.29
C LEU A 482 -20.77 -32.78 -1.25
N GLU A 483 -21.69 -32.70 -2.21
CA GLU A 483 -22.75 -31.69 -2.18
C GLU A 483 -23.61 -31.81 -0.91
N ARG A 484 -23.85 -33.03 -0.42
CA ARG A 484 -24.56 -33.25 0.84
C ARG A 484 -23.73 -32.81 2.05
N GLU A 485 -22.44 -33.14 2.09
CA GLU A 485 -21.52 -32.71 3.15
C GLU A 485 -21.33 -31.19 3.18
N GLU A 486 -21.20 -30.54 2.02
CA GLU A 486 -21.08 -29.08 1.92
C GLU A 486 -22.36 -28.38 2.40
N ARG A 487 -23.55 -28.90 2.05
CA ARG A 487 -24.81 -28.39 2.59
C ARG A 487 -24.87 -28.52 4.11
N GLN A 488 -24.44 -29.66 4.66
CA GLN A 488 -24.39 -29.86 6.12
C GLN A 488 -23.34 -28.95 6.80
N ARG A 489 -22.15 -28.78 6.22
CA ARG A 489 -21.13 -27.87 6.75
C ARG A 489 -21.57 -26.41 6.64
N ALA A 490 -22.23 -26.01 5.57
CA ALA A 490 -22.82 -24.69 5.42
C ALA A 490 -23.92 -24.46 6.46
N GLU A 491 -24.74 -25.46 6.79
CA GLU A 491 -25.71 -25.37 7.90
C GLU A 491 -25.05 -25.28 9.27
N ILE A 492 -23.99 -26.06 9.54
CA ILE A 492 -23.24 -26.01 10.80
C ILE A 492 -22.49 -24.68 10.94
N ALA A 493 -21.88 -24.17 9.86
CA ALA A 493 -21.21 -22.87 9.83
C ALA A 493 -22.22 -21.73 10.01
N LYS A 494 -23.40 -21.81 9.37
CA LYS A 494 -24.51 -20.88 9.62
C LYS A 494 -24.95 -20.90 11.08
N LYS A 495 -25.10 -22.07 11.69
CA LYS A 495 -25.43 -22.20 13.12
C LYS A 495 -24.32 -21.63 14.00
N SER A 496 -23.06 -21.94 13.75
CA SER A 496 -21.92 -21.40 14.51
C SER A 496 -21.76 -19.88 14.38
N VAL A 497 -22.01 -19.31 13.20
CA VAL A 497 -21.99 -17.86 12.98
C VAL A 497 -23.19 -17.23 13.67
N LEU A 498 -24.38 -17.84 13.57
CA LEU A 498 -25.57 -17.38 14.29
C LEU A 498 -25.35 -17.41 15.81
N ASP A 499 -24.79 -18.47 16.36
CA ASP A 499 -24.50 -18.61 17.79
C ASP A 499 -23.49 -17.55 18.26
N ARG A 500 -22.43 -17.27 17.48
CA ARG A 500 -21.47 -16.20 17.78
C ARG A 500 -22.08 -14.80 17.65
N LEU A 501 -22.94 -14.58 16.66
CA LEU A 501 -23.67 -13.33 16.49
C LEU A 501 -24.68 -13.12 17.62
N LEU A 502 -25.32 -14.18 18.11
CA LEU A 502 -26.21 -14.13 19.28
C LEU A 502 -25.43 -13.80 20.55
N VAL A 503 -24.25 -14.41 20.76
CA VAL A 503 -23.37 -14.04 21.88
C VAL A 503 -22.91 -12.59 21.78
N TYR A 504 -22.49 -12.14 20.60
CA TYR A 504 -22.09 -10.75 20.39
C TYR A 504 -23.24 -9.77 20.60
N HIS A 505 -24.45 -10.11 20.13
CA HIS A 505 -25.65 -9.32 20.35
C HIS A 505 -26.02 -9.24 21.84
N ASP A 506 -25.91 -10.35 22.57
CA ASP A 506 -26.14 -10.40 24.02
C ASP A 506 -25.09 -9.58 24.79
N GLU A 507 -23.82 -9.60 24.36
CA GLU A 507 -22.74 -8.80 24.93
C GLU A 507 -22.94 -7.30 24.65
N GLU A 508 -23.26 -6.92 23.40
CA GLU A 508 -23.58 -5.54 23.01
C GLU A 508 -24.77 -5.00 23.82
N LYS A 509 -25.81 -5.83 24.02
CA LYS A 509 -26.96 -5.47 24.84
C LYS A 509 -26.59 -5.28 26.32
N ARG A 510 -25.71 -6.12 26.89
CA ARG A 510 -25.21 -5.95 28.26
C ARG A 510 -24.39 -4.68 28.42
N ASP A 511 -23.53 -4.38 27.45
CA ASP A 511 -22.69 -3.19 27.47
C ASP A 511 -23.54 -1.91 27.36
N ALA A 512 -24.53 -1.91 26.47
CA ALA A 512 -25.52 -0.84 26.36
C ALA A 512 -26.30 -0.63 27.67
N LEU A 513 -26.70 -1.72 28.35
CA LEU A 513 -27.39 -1.66 29.64
C LEU A 513 -26.49 -1.12 30.76
N ALA A 514 -25.21 -1.54 30.79
CA ALA A 514 -24.22 -1.05 31.75
C ALA A 514 -23.97 0.45 31.54
N TYR A 515 -23.83 0.87 30.28
CA TYR A 515 -23.72 2.28 29.89
C TYR A 515 -24.94 3.08 30.36
N ALA A 516 -26.15 2.64 30.01
CA ALA A 516 -27.39 3.31 30.40
C ALA A 516 -27.51 3.43 31.93
N THR A 517 -27.17 2.38 32.66
CA THR A 517 -27.17 2.37 34.14
C THR A 517 -26.20 3.40 34.72
N GLN A 518 -24.99 3.51 34.15
CA GLN A 518 -24.00 4.50 34.58
C GLN A 518 -24.48 5.93 34.28
N ARG A 519 -25.02 6.16 33.08
CA ARG A 519 -25.51 7.47 32.66
C ARG A 519 -26.73 7.90 33.45
N ARG A 520 -27.63 6.97 33.80
CA ARG A 520 -28.76 7.22 34.71
C ARG A 520 -28.30 7.75 36.06
N LYS A 521 -27.27 7.15 36.67
CA LYS A 521 -26.71 7.66 37.94
C LYS A 521 -26.20 9.09 37.81
N ILE A 522 -25.46 9.38 36.74
CA ILE A 522 -24.96 10.73 36.45
C ILE A 522 -26.12 11.72 36.26
N LEU A 523 -27.18 11.30 35.59
CA LEU A 523 -28.39 12.11 35.40
C LEU A 523 -29.09 12.42 36.71
N PHE A 524 -29.20 11.43 37.61
CA PHE A 524 -29.75 11.63 38.95
C PHE A 524 -28.91 12.62 39.77
N ASP A 525 -27.58 12.44 39.80
CA ASP A 525 -26.66 13.39 40.45
C ASP A 525 -26.81 14.82 39.90
N MET A 526 -27.00 14.97 38.58
CA MET A 526 -27.19 16.29 37.96
C MET A 526 -28.51 16.95 38.37
N ILE A 527 -29.57 16.13 38.54
CA ILE A 527 -30.89 16.56 39.02
C ILE A 527 -30.80 17.02 40.47
N GLU A 528 -30.18 16.22 41.35
CA GLU A 528 -29.98 16.56 42.77
C GLU A 528 -29.15 17.84 42.96
N ARG A 529 -28.21 18.12 42.04
CA ARG A 529 -27.41 19.36 42.02
C ARG A 529 -28.12 20.59 41.42
N GLY A 530 -29.39 20.46 41.01
CA GLY A 530 -30.18 21.55 40.44
C GLY A 530 -29.80 21.94 38.99
N THR A 531 -29.06 21.08 38.27
CA THR A 531 -28.63 21.34 36.88
C THR A 531 -29.56 20.70 35.84
N THR A 532 -30.86 20.99 35.96
CA THR A 532 -31.93 20.24 35.29
C THR A 532 -31.90 20.28 33.77
N GLU A 533 -31.62 21.44 33.17
CA GLU A 533 -31.51 21.58 31.71
C GLU A 533 -30.33 20.78 31.14
N ARG A 534 -29.22 20.71 31.88
CA ARG A 534 -28.07 19.88 31.49
C ARG A 534 -28.41 18.40 31.58
N ALA A 535 -29.11 18.00 32.64
CA ALA A 535 -29.60 16.62 32.76
C ALA A 535 -30.55 16.27 31.60
N ARG A 536 -31.47 17.16 31.22
CA ARG A 536 -32.38 16.94 30.07
C ARG A 536 -31.63 16.77 28.75
N HIS A 537 -30.72 17.68 28.43
CA HIS A 537 -29.92 17.57 27.20
C HIS A 537 -29.06 16.31 27.19
N PHE A 538 -28.45 15.99 28.33
CA PHE A 538 -27.63 14.79 28.48
C PHE A 538 -28.47 13.52 28.31
N MET A 539 -29.68 13.46 28.87
CA MET A 539 -30.62 12.35 28.67
C MET A 539 -30.93 12.14 27.19
N VAL A 540 -31.28 13.20 26.46
CA VAL A 540 -31.61 13.12 25.02
C VAL A 540 -30.43 12.64 24.19
N VAL A 541 -29.22 13.13 24.46
CA VAL A 541 -28.00 12.70 23.75
C VAL A 541 -27.72 11.20 23.97
N ASN A 542 -27.82 10.75 25.22
CA ASN A 542 -27.55 9.35 25.56
C ASN A 542 -28.65 8.41 25.04
N ALA A 543 -29.92 8.84 25.08
CA ALA A 543 -31.03 8.08 24.52
C ALA A 543 -30.92 7.95 22.99
N ARG A 544 -30.53 9.03 22.30
CA ARG A 544 -30.28 9.01 20.85
C ARG A 544 -29.13 8.06 20.49
N TRP A 545 -28.04 8.10 21.25
CA TRP A 545 -26.91 7.20 21.04
C TRP A 545 -27.29 5.72 21.21
N LEU A 546 -28.04 5.38 22.25
CA LEU A 546 -28.56 4.01 22.45
C LEU A 546 -29.46 3.56 21.29
N ARG A 547 -30.24 4.50 20.73
CA ARG A 547 -31.09 4.26 19.58
C ARG A 547 -30.33 4.04 18.28
N GLU A 548 -29.29 4.83 18.06
CA GLU A 548 -28.37 4.68 16.92
C GLU A 548 -27.64 3.32 16.97
N MET A 549 -27.47 2.74 18.16
CA MET A 549 -27.00 1.36 18.38
C MET A 549 -28.10 0.29 18.28
N GLY A 550 -29.34 0.65 17.94
CA GLY A 550 -30.46 -0.29 17.81
C GLY A 550 -31.02 -0.82 19.14
N GLN A 551 -30.67 -0.22 20.28
CA GLN A 551 -31.14 -0.61 21.62
C GLN A 551 -32.29 0.31 22.08
N ASP A 552 -33.39 0.30 21.33
CA ASP A 552 -34.58 1.13 21.56
C ASP A 552 -35.22 0.91 22.94
N ASP A 553 -35.24 -0.34 23.42
CA ASP A 553 -35.79 -0.75 24.71
C ASP A 553 -35.00 -0.14 25.88
N ILE A 554 -33.66 -0.20 25.81
CA ILE A 554 -32.77 0.39 26.82
C ILE A 554 -32.83 1.93 26.79
N ALA A 555 -32.91 2.53 25.60
CA ALA A 555 -33.09 3.97 25.44
C ALA A 555 -34.42 4.44 26.07
N ASN A 556 -35.49 3.71 25.81
CA ASN A 556 -36.82 3.97 26.36
C ASN A 556 -36.82 3.81 27.89
N ASP A 557 -36.22 2.74 28.45
CA ASP A 557 -36.03 2.55 29.90
C ASP A 557 -35.29 3.72 30.57
N LEU A 558 -34.18 4.16 29.97
CA LEU A 558 -33.39 5.26 30.48
C LEU A 558 -34.21 6.56 30.54
N VAL A 559 -34.90 6.91 29.44
CA VAL A 559 -35.71 8.13 29.36
C VAL A 559 -36.88 8.07 30.32
N PHE A 560 -37.57 6.93 30.42
CA PHE A 560 -38.72 6.76 31.30
C PHE A 560 -38.32 6.96 32.76
N GLN A 561 -37.31 6.24 33.24
CA GLN A 561 -36.89 6.29 34.64
C GLN A 561 -36.30 7.64 35.04
N VAL A 562 -35.55 8.28 34.14
CA VAL A 562 -35.02 9.63 34.38
C VAL A 562 -36.17 10.64 34.44
N SER A 563 -37.18 10.49 33.58
CA SER A 563 -38.35 11.35 33.62
C SER A 563 -39.16 11.17 34.90
N GLN A 564 -39.40 9.93 35.35
CA GLN A 564 -40.05 9.69 36.64
C GLN A 564 -39.26 10.30 37.81
N TYR A 565 -37.93 10.16 37.79
CA TYR A 565 -37.07 10.71 38.83
C TYR A 565 -37.08 12.24 38.85
N MET A 566 -37.11 12.90 37.68
CA MET A 566 -37.31 14.34 37.59
C MET A 566 -38.65 14.77 38.17
N LEU A 567 -39.74 14.05 37.88
CA LEU A 567 -41.06 14.34 38.47
C LEU A 567 -41.05 14.18 39.99
N ASN A 568 -40.39 13.16 40.53
CA ASN A 568 -40.25 12.98 41.98
C ASN A 568 -39.45 14.09 42.68
N HIS A 569 -38.64 14.85 41.92
CA HIS A 569 -37.89 16.02 42.42
C HIS A 569 -38.60 17.34 42.11
N GLU A 570 -39.91 17.29 41.85
CA GLU A 570 -40.76 18.45 41.54
C GLU A 570 -40.37 19.20 40.25
N LEU A 571 -39.64 18.52 39.35
CA LEU A 571 -39.18 19.11 38.10
C LEU A 571 -40.12 18.78 36.95
N LEU A 572 -40.45 19.80 36.19
CA LEU A 572 -41.38 19.73 35.07
C LEU A 572 -40.67 19.31 33.76
N ILE A 573 -41.33 18.46 32.96
CA ILE A 573 -40.77 17.86 31.74
C ILE A 573 -41.66 18.11 30.51
N THR A 574 -41.04 18.41 29.37
CA THR A 574 -41.69 18.64 28.08
C THR A 574 -41.87 17.36 27.27
N LEU A 575 -43.10 17.05 26.86
CA LEU A 575 -43.46 15.82 26.12
C LEU A 575 -42.83 15.72 24.72
N LYS A 576 -42.60 16.85 24.07
CA LYS A 576 -42.05 16.92 22.71
C LYS A 576 -40.75 16.14 22.54
N GLU A 577 -39.86 16.21 23.53
CA GLU A 577 -38.55 15.55 23.48
C GLU A 577 -38.65 14.07 23.89
N LEU A 578 -39.64 13.71 24.70
CA LEU A 578 -39.82 12.34 25.20
C LEU A 578 -40.48 11.42 24.18
N LYS A 579 -41.36 11.96 23.32
CA LYS A 579 -42.08 11.18 22.28
C LYS A 579 -41.14 10.57 21.26
N GLU A 580 -39.98 11.17 21.05
CA GLU A 580 -38.98 10.55 20.21
C GLU A 580 -38.59 9.20 20.79
N PHE A 581 -38.47 9.02 22.10
CA PHE A 581 -37.84 7.84 22.71
C PHE A 581 -38.81 6.86 23.40
N LEU A 582 -39.93 7.35 23.94
CA LEU A 582 -40.88 6.52 24.69
C LEU A 582 -41.95 5.91 23.78
N ASP A 583 -42.30 4.66 24.05
CA ASP A 583 -43.49 4.03 23.49
C ASP A 583 -44.79 4.63 24.05
N GLU A 584 -45.91 4.29 23.40
CA GLU A 584 -47.22 4.87 23.69
C GLU A 584 -47.74 4.48 25.09
N GLU A 585 -47.47 3.25 25.56
CA GLU A 585 -47.88 2.78 26.90
C GLU A 585 -47.15 3.52 28.03
N ARG A 586 -45.83 3.68 27.91
CA ARG A 586 -45.03 4.40 28.91
C ARG A 586 -45.26 5.90 28.86
N MET A 587 -45.49 6.45 27.67
CA MET A 587 -45.92 7.84 27.54
C MET A 587 -47.24 8.07 28.25
N LYS A 588 -48.21 7.15 28.12
CA LYS A 588 -49.49 7.20 28.85
C LYS A 588 -49.30 7.08 30.37
N SER A 589 -48.41 6.20 30.81
CA SER A 589 -48.06 6.05 32.24
C SER A 589 -47.44 7.34 32.80
N LEU A 590 -46.43 7.88 32.12
CA LEU A 590 -45.75 9.12 32.52
C LEU A 590 -46.72 10.30 32.50
N ALA A 591 -47.59 10.40 31.50
CA ALA A 591 -48.63 11.42 31.44
C ALA A 591 -49.59 11.36 32.65
N THR A 592 -49.91 10.16 33.11
CA THR A 592 -50.74 9.95 34.31
C THR A 592 -50.01 10.41 35.58
N GLU A 593 -48.72 10.12 35.70
CA GLU A 593 -47.88 10.61 36.81
C GLU A 593 -47.76 12.14 36.79
N ILE A 594 -47.61 12.74 35.62
CA ILE A 594 -47.56 14.20 35.47
C ILE A 594 -48.89 14.85 35.89
N ILE A 595 -50.03 14.23 35.56
CA ILE A 595 -51.35 14.72 36.04
C ILE A 595 -51.45 14.64 37.56
N HIS A 596 -50.96 13.56 38.16
CA HIS A 596 -50.93 13.41 39.61
C HIS A 596 -50.03 14.48 40.27
N HIS A 597 -48.84 14.69 39.70
CA HIS A 597 -47.90 15.70 40.16
C HIS A 597 -48.44 17.13 39.97
N ALA A 598 -49.13 17.41 38.86
CA ALA A 598 -49.80 18.68 38.61
C ALA A 598 -50.86 19.00 39.67
N ARG A 599 -51.62 17.99 40.14
CA ARG A 599 -52.58 18.16 41.26
C ARG A 599 -51.85 18.56 42.55
N MET A 600 -50.72 17.92 42.84
CA MET A 600 -49.91 18.21 44.02
C MET A 600 -49.31 19.63 43.97
N LEU A 601 -48.75 20.04 42.83
CA LEU A 601 -48.17 21.38 42.66
C LEU A 601 -49.21 22.50 42.83
N VAL A 602 -50.42 22.30 42.30
CA VAL A 602 -51.52 23.27 42.45
C VAL A 602 -51.95 23.43 43.92
N THR A 603 -51.80 22.39 44.75
CA THR A 603 -52.08 22.48 46.19
C THR A 603 -50.96 23.13 47.01
N ILE A 604 -49.71 23.08 46.56
CA ILE A 604 -48.52 23.52 47.32
C ILE A 604 -48.11 24.95 46.96
N ASP A 605 -48.20 25.36 45.70
CA ASP A 605 -47.58 26.60 45.19
C ASP A 605 -48.65 27.62 44.71
N LYS A 606 -49.45 28.13 45.67
CA LYS A 606 -50.60 29.00 45.40
C LYS A 606 -50.25 30.35 44.75
N ASP A 607 -49.02 30.81 44.81
CA ASP A 607 -48.61 32.14 44.33
C ASP A 607 -47.91 32.11 42.95
N ASN A 608 -47.66 30.93 42.40
CA ASN A 608 -46.91 30.78 41.16
C ASN A 608 -47.79 30.93 39.91
N THR A 609 -47.86 32.15 39.39
CA THR A 609 -48.63 32.52 38.19
C THR A 609 -48.10 31.91 36.88
N SER A 610 -46.91 31.30 36.88
CA SER A 610 -46.32 30.64 35.70
C SER A 610 -46.77 29.18 35.53
N LEU A 611 -47.28 28.56 36.60
CA LEU A 611 -47.74 27.17 36.61
C LEU A 611 -48.93 26.95 35.67
N SER A 612 -49.89 27.88 35.64
CA SER A 612 -51.07 27.78 34.77
C SER A 612 -50.72 27.76 33.28
N ASN A 613 -49.78 28.62 32.85
CA ASN A 613 -49.29 28.64 31.46
C ASN A 613 -48.58 27.34 31.08
N TYR A 614 -47.82 26.77 32.02
CA TYR A 614 -47.15 25.49 31.81
C TYR A 614 -48.15 24.34 31.67
N LEU A 615 -49.14 24.25 32.56
CA LEU A 615 -50.19 23.24 32.49
C LEU A 615 -51.00 23.36 31.19
N LEU A 616 -51.24 24.58 30.71
CA LEU A 616 -51.93 24.83 29.44
C LEU A 616 -51.10 24.38 28.22
N HIS A 617 -49.79 24.64 28.25
CA HIS A 617 -48.86 24.14 27.24
C HIS A 617 -48.85 22.61 27.22
N TYR A 618 -48.78 22.00 28.41
CA TYR A 618 -48.77 20.55 28.57
C TYR A 618 -50.08 19.89 28.11
N PHE A 619 -51.23 20.48 28.43
CA PHE A 619 -52.54 20.07 27.92
C PHE A 619 -52.59 20.05 26.38
N LYS A 620 -52.07 21.11 25.74
CA LYS A 620 -52.00 21.18 24.27
C LYS A 620 -51.07 20.12 23.68
N GLU A 621 -49.95 19.82 24.33
CA GLU A 621 -49.03 18.77 23.90
C GLU A 621 -49.63 17.37 24.03
N LEU A 622 -50.38 17.08 25.11
CA LEU A 622 -51.15 15.83 25.23
C LEU A 622 -52.16 15.67 24.10
N GLN A 623 -52.92 16.73 23.78
CA GLN A 623 -53.88 16.71 22.68
C GLN A 623 -53.22 16.52 21.30
N ARG A 624 -52.09 17.21 21.05
CA ARG A 624 -51.28 17.04 19.83
C ARG A 624 -50.74 15.63 19.65
N HIS A 625 -50.67 14.87 20.74
CA HIS A 625 -50.19 13.50 20.75
C HIS A 625 -51.29 12.47 20.99
N HIS A 626 -52.56 12.87 20.80
CA HIS A 626 -53.74 12.01 20.89
C HIS A 626 -54.00 11.38 22.26
N PHE A 627 -53.38 11.88 23.33
CA PHE A 627 -53.67 11.50 24.72
C PHE A 627 -54.88 12.27 25.27
N TYR A 628 -56.01 12.15 24.59
CA TYR A 628 -57.21 12.94 24.89
C TYR A 628 -57.79 12.64 26.28
N GLN A 629 -57.78 11.38 26.72
CA GLN A 629 -58.29 10.98 28.04
C GLN A 629 -57.47 11.58 29.19
N GLU A 630 -56.15 11.62 29.04
CA GLU A 630 -55.22 12.23 29.97
C GLU A 630 -55.35 13.76 29.97
N ALA A 631 -55.46 14.37 28.78
CA ALA A 631 -55.69 15.81 28.62
C ALA A 631 -57.01 16.24 29.31
N ASP A 632 -58.09 15.48 29.13
CA ASP A 632 -59.39 15.75 29.74
C ASP A 632 -59.34 15.69 31.27
N LYS A 633 -58.50 14.83 31.85
CA LYS A 633 -58.30 14.75 33.32
C LYS A 633 -57.53 15.96 33.88
N LEU A 634 -56.72 16.64 33.07
CA LEU A 634 -55.95 17.83 33.45
C LEU A 634 -56.77 19.12 33.33
N LYS A 635 -57.72 19.13 32.41
CA LYS A 635 -58.61 20.24 32.08
C LYS A 635 -59.31 20.92 33.28
N PRO A 636 -59.96 20.21 34.22
CA PRO A 636 -60.59 20.85 35.38
C PRO A 636 -59.57 21.53 36.31
N ILE A 637 -58.39 20.92 36.50
CA ILE A 637 -57.31 21.48 37.34
C ILE A 637 -56.81 22.81 36.76
N ILE A 638 -56.72 22.90 35.43
CA ILE A 638 -56.31 24.12 34.73
C ILE A 638 -57.37 25.21 34.86
N LEU A 639 -58.66 24.86 34.71
CA LEU A 639 -59.76 25.83 34.81
C LEU A 639 -59.85 26.43 36.22
N ASP A 640 -59.82 25.59 37.25
CA ASP A 640 -59.88 26.05 38.65
C ASP A 640 -58.71 27.01 38.95
N ARG A 641 -57.51 26.66 38.49
CA ARG A 641 -56.31 27.48 38.71
C ARG A 641 -56.34 28.82 37.95
N LEU A 642 -56.81 28.81 36.70
CA LEU A 642 -56.96 30.03 35.91
C LEU A 642 -58.01 30.97 36.51
N LEU A 643 -59.08 30.42 37.10
CA LEU A 643 -60.09 31.20 37.80
C LEU A 643 -59.52 31.83 39.07
N GLU A 644 -58.87 31.05 39.94
CA GLU A 644 -58.23 31.55 41.18
C GLU A 644 -57.19 32.66 40.89
N GLU A 645 -56.32 32.47 39.90
CA GLU A 645 -55.32 33.47 39.53
C GLU A 645 -55.97 34.74 38.94
N SER A 646 -57.08 34.59 38.20
CA SER A 646 -57.83 35.73 37.64
C SER A 646 -58.56 36.52 38.74
N GLU A 647 -59.09 35.84 39.75
CA GLU A 647 -59.70 36.48 40.93
C GLU A 647 -58.66 37.24 41.76
N LEU A 648 -57.49 36.64 42.02
CA LEU A 648 -56.39 37.31 42.73
C LEU A 648 -55.91 38.57 41.99
N LEU A 649 -55.68 38.47 40.68
CA LEU A 649 -55.24 39.60 39.85
C LEU A 649 -56.31 40.70 39.71
N SER A 650 -57.60 40.37 39.89
CA SER A 650 -58.69 41.34 39.81
C SER A 650 -58.76 42.29 41.01
N GLN A 651 -58.04 42.00 42.10
CA GLN A 651 -58.02 42.83 43.31
C GLN A 651 -57.06 44.04 43.21
N ASP A 652 -56.08 44.03 42.29
CA ASP A 652 -55.12 45.13 42.07
C ASP A 652 -54.86 45.37 40.57
N LEU A 653 -55.78 46.11 39.94
CA LEU A 653 -55.89 46.25 38.49
C LEU A 653 -54.94 47.32 37.91
N THR A 654 -53.98 46.86 37.10
CA THR A 654 -53.03 47.64 36.31
C THR A 654 -53.16 47.26 34.82
N PRO A 655 -52.60 48.03 33.87
CA PRO A 655 -52.76 47.74 32.45
C PRO A 655 -52.24 46.34 32.09
N THR A 656 -51.14 45.94 32.73
CA THR A 656 -50.50 44.64 32.56
C THR A 656 -51.32 43.51 33.16
N THR A 657 -51.86 43.67 34.38
CA THR A 657 -52.69 42.62 35.02
C THR A 657 -54.02 42.44 34.28
N ALA A 658 -54.62 43.50 33.74
CA ALA A 658 -55.84 43.41 32.93
C ALA A 658 -55.65 42.55 31.65
N THR A 659 -54.56 42.76 30.90
CA THR A 659 -54.22 41.93 29.73
C THR A 659 -53.96 40.47 30.10
N ILE A 660 -53.35 40.21 31.26
CA ILE A 660 -53.07 38.85 31.72
C ILE A 660 -54.38 38.13 32.05
N ILE A 661 -55.31 38.78 32.74
CA ILE A 661 -56.63 38.21 33.06
C ILE A 661 -57.40 37.89 31.78
N LEU A 662 -57.41 38.80 30.79
CA LEU A 662 -58.05 38.55 29.50
C LEU A 662 -57.50 37.32 28.77
N GLY A 663 -56.17 37.19 28.70
CA GLY A 663 -55.53 36.02 28.10
C GLY A 663 -55.89 34.72 28.84
N LYS A 664 -56.05 34.77 30.16
CA LYS A 664 -56.51 33.63 30.97
C LYS A 664 -57.98 33.30 30.71
N MET A 665 -58.86 34.30 30.62
CA MET A 665 -60.27 34.12 30.31
C MET A 665 -60.51 33.52 28.92
N GLU A 666 -59.76 33.98 27.92
CA GLU A 666 -59.84 33.41 26.58
C GLU A 666 -59.34 31.96 26.55
N SER A 667 -58.30 31.65 27.32
CA SER A 667 -57.84 30.27 27.53
C SER A 667 -58.90 29.41 28.21
N MET A 668 -59.62 29.94 29.21
CA MET A 668 -60.76 29.26 29.84
C MET A 668 -61.89 28.99 28.84
N LYS A 669 -62.26 29.96 28.01
CA LYS A 669 -63.28 29.79 26.95
C LYS A 669 -62.88 28.74 25.91
N GLN A 670 -61.63 28.73 25.47
CA GLN A 670 -61.12 27.70 24.53
C GLN A 670 -61.17 26.30 25.15
N LEU A 671 -60.84 26.17 26.44
CA LEU A 671 -60.97 24.91 27.18
C LEU A 671 -62.45 24.50 27.29
N LEU A 672 -63.36 25.41 27.60
CA LEU A 672 -64.80 25.11 27.69
C LEU A 672 -65.43 24.75 26.33
N GLY A 673 -65.06 25.44 25.25
CA GLY A 673 -65.60 25.20 23.90
C GLY A 673 -65.22 23.86 23.26
N THR A 674 -64.21 23.19 23.81
CA THR A 674 -63.80 21.83 23.40
C THR A 674 -64.41 20.73 24.28
N TRP A 675 -65.32 21.10 25.19
CA TRP A 675 -65.92 20.19 26.16
C TRP A 675 -67.40 19.92 25.79
N ASN A 676 -67.75 18.66 25.52
CA ASN A 676 -69.13 18.21 25.65
C ASN A 676 -69.30 17.72 27.09
N PHE A 677 -70.17 18.30 27.93
CA PHE A 677 -70.95 17.48 28.87
C PHE A 677 -72.06 18.25 29.60
N GLU A 678 -73.17 17.53 29.78
CA GLU A 678 -74.41 17.88 30.48
C GLU A 678 -74.30 18.03 32.02
N ASN A 679 -73.11 18.16 32.65
CA ASN A 679 -73.02 17.96 34.11
C ASN A 679 -72.00 18.78 34.93
N HIS A 680 -71.62 20.01 34.55
CA HIS A 680 -70.94 20.91 35.50
C HIS A 680 -71.56 22.31 35.54
N ALA A 681 -71.71 22.82 36.77
CA ALA A 681 -72.18 24.16 37.06
C ALA A 681 -71.32 25.19 36.30
N SER A 682 -71.99 26.16 35.67
CA SER A 682 -71.35 27.28 34.99
C SER A 682 -70.24 27.87 35.86
N LEU A 683 -68.99 27.87 35.36
CA LEU A 683 -67.89 28.59 35.96
C LEU A 683 -68.32 30.06 36.11
N ASP A 684 -68.40 30.57 37.35
CA ASP A 684 -68.81 31.96 37.63
C ASP A 684 -67.61 32.90 37.43
N THR A 685 -67.50 33.48 36.23
CA THR A 685 -66.45 34.44 35.88
C THR A 685 -66.88 35.91 36.04
N ASP A 686 -68.12 36.17 36.46
CA ASP A 686 -68.71 37.52 36.43
C ASP A 686 -68.00 38.47 37.39
N ARG A 687 -67.52 37.96 38.53
CA ARG A 687 -66.76 38.75 39.52
C ARG A 687 -65.47 39.36 38.94
N VAL A 688 -64.76 38.60 38.10
CA VAL A 688 -63.53 39.05 37.45
C VAL A 688 -63.84 40.03 36.31
N LEU A 689 -64.90 39.76 35.54
CA LEU A 689 -65.34 40.61 34.42
C LEU A 689 -65.83 41.98 34.88
N ILE A 690 -66.54 42.05 36.00
CA ILE A 690 -67.02 43.31 36.58
C ILE A 690 -65.83 44.23 36.90
N SER A 691 -64.81 43.72 37.59
CA SER A 691 -63.62 44.49 37.98
C SER A 691 -62.82 44.97 36.76
N LEU A 692 -62.66 44.12 35.74
CA LEU A 692 -61.99 44.45 34.47
C LEU A 692 -62.71 45.55 33.68
N ILE A 693 -64.04 45.44 33.55
CA ILE A 693 -64.84 46.42 32.80
C ILE A 693 -64.84 47.78 33.52
N GLU A 694 -64.88 47.79 34.85
CA GLU A 694 -64.79 49.01 35.64
C GLU A 694 -63.41 49.69 35.50
N TYR A 695 -62.34 48.90 35.43
CA TYR A 695 -61.00 49.38 35.12
C TYR A 695 -60.87 50.01 33.73
N TRP A 696 -61.39 49.38 32.66
CA TRP A 696 -61.34 49.94 31.30
C TRP A 696 -62.17 51.20 31.14
N PHE A 697 -63.29 51.32 31.87
CA PHE A 697 -64.01 52.58 31.97
C PHE A 697 -63.20 53.71 32.61
N ASN A 698 -62.43 53.39 33.65
CA ASN A 698 -61.64 54.37 34.40
C ASN A 698 -60.35 54.77 33.67
N THR A 699 -59.84 53.91 32.80
CA THR A 699 -58.64 54.16 31.97
C THR A 699 -58.96 54.69 30.57
N GLY A 700 -60.24 54.71 30.17
CA GLY A 700 -60.70 55.27 28.90
C GLY A 700 -60.56 54.33 27.70
N ASP A 701 -60.43 53.01 27.92
CA ASP A 701 -60.35 51.96 26.91
C ASP A 701 -61.75 51.40 26.54
N ILE A 702 -62.58 52.31 26.06
CA ILE A 702 -63.40 52.15 24.86
C ILE A 702 -63.82 50.74 24.46
N SER A 703 -63.01 50.26 23.52
CA SER A 703 -63.07 49.01 22.80
C SER A 703 -63.14 47.77 23.68
N GLN A 704 -62.37 47.74 24.77
CA GLN A 704 -62.30 46.55 25.63
C GLN A 704 -63.59 46.37 26.45
N VAL A 705 -64.18 47.48 26.87
CA VAL A 705 -65.50 47.47 27.52
C VAL A 705 -66.56 46.90 26.57
N GLU A 706 -66.58 47.31 25.29
CA GLU A 706 -67.54 46.82 24.29
C GLU A 706 -67.46 45.32 24.08
N HIS A 707 -66.24 44.85 23.90
CA HIS A 707 -65.96 43.49 23.49
C HIS A 707 -66.42 42.49 24.56
N HIS A 708 -66.20 42.81 25.84
CA HIS A 708 -66.42 41.90 26.95
C HIS A 708 -67.74 42.11 27.70
N LEU A 709 -68.51 43.14 27.35
CA LEU A 709 -69.81 43.41 27.97
C LEU A 709 -70.84 42.30 27.73
N ASN A 710 -70.74 41.63 26.57
CA ASN A 710 -71.65 40.57 26.17
C ASN A 710 -71.34 39.22 26.82
N ASP A 711 -70.15 39.09 27.41
CA ASP A 711 -69.66 37.87 28.07
C ASP A 711 -70.13 37.74 29.52
N MET A 712 -70.74 38.78 30.07
CA MET A 712 -71.23 38.84 31.44
C MET A 712 -72.61 38.20 31.57
N ASN A 713 -72.76 37.25 32.50
CA ASN A 713 -74.03 36.59 32.76
C ASN A 713 -74.91 37.39 33.75
N ASP A 714 -74.33 38.21 34.62
CA ASP A 714 -75.01 39.20 35.46
C ASP A 714 -75.69 40.30 34.62
N LEU A 715 -77.02 40.21 34.53
CA LEU A 715 -77.87 41.07 33.72
C LEU A 715 -77.94 42.53 34.23
N ASP A 716 -77.71 42.77 35.52
CA ASP A 716 -77.82 44.12 36.10
C ASP A 716 -76.51 44.91 35.94
N ALA A 717 -75.36 44.27 36.12
CA ALA A 717 -74.05 44.87 35.87
C ALA A 717 -73.84 45.20 34.37
N ARG A 718 -74.30 44.32 33.46
CA ARG A 718 -74.25 44.53 32.01
C ARG A 718 -75.00 45.79 31.56
N LYS A 719 -76.22 46.02 32.08
CA LYS A 719 -77.01 47.23 31.75
C LYS A 719 -76.30 48.52 32.17
N LYS A 720 -75.69 48.55 33.36
CA LYS A 720 -74.97 49.71 33.91
C LYS A 720 -73.80 50.14 33.02
N PHE A 721 -73.03 49.17 32.52
CA PHE A 721 -71.85 49.42 31.71
C PHE A 721 -72.19 49.77 30.25
N THR A 722 -73.22 49.16 29.64
CA THR A 722 -73.65 49.47 28.26
C THR A 722 -73.96 50.96 28.06
N TYR A 723 -74.61 51.59 29.05
CA TYR A 723 -74.99 53.00 29.00
C TYR A 723 -73.79 53.97 28.97
N ARG A 724 -72.71 53.63 29.69
CA ARG A 724 -71.51 54.49 29.84
C ARG A 724 -70.60 54.43 28.62
N LEU A 725 -70.62 53.31 27.90
CA LEU A 725 -69.85 53.02 26.69
C LEU A 725 -70.31 53.84 25.47
N ASN A 726 -71.62 53.83 25.20
CA ASN A 726 -72.25 54.53 24.06
C ASN A 726 -71.97 56.05 24.07
N ARG A 727 -71.54 56.62 25.20
CA ARG A 727 -71.22 58.04 25.35
C ARG A 727 -69.81 58.41 24.88
N ILE A 728 -68.85 57.49 24.90
CA ILE A 728 -67.42 57.80 24.65
C ILE A 728 -66.98 57.37 23.25
N GLN A 729 -67.70 56.44 22.62
CA GLN A 729 -67.47 56.07 21.22
C GLN A 729 -67.83 57.18 20.22
N ALA A 730 -68.68 58.13 20.61
CA ALA A 730 -68.99 59.30 19.80
C ALA A 730 -67.78 60.25 19.58
N GLU A 731 -66.65 60.05 20.28
CA GLU A 731 -65.53 61.02 20.31
C GLU A 731 -64.18 60.51 19.76
N LYS A 732 -64.05 59.24 19.33
CA LYS A 732 -62.72 58.63 19.05
C LYS A 732 -62.49 58.05 17.64
N GLU A 733 -63.35 58.35 16.67
CA GLU A 733 -63.14 57.95 15.27
C GLU A 733 -62.20 58.90 14.51
N THR A 734 -60.92 58.99 14.88
CA THR A 734 -59.88 59.47 13.94
C THR A 734 -58.48 58.95 14.27
N GLY A 735 -58.07 57.86 13.61
CA GLY A 735 -56.71 57.64 13.12
C GLY A 735 -55.72 56.85 14.00
N LYS A 736 -55.36 55.63 13.57
CA LYS A 736 -53.98 55.07 13.49
C LYS A 736 -53.99 53.57 13.10
N GLU A 737 -53.94 53.27 11.80
CA GLU A 737 -53.76 51.89 11.28
C GLU A 737 -52.33 51.59 10.75
N ASP A 738 -51.45 52.58 10.55
CA ASP A 738 -50.23 52.35 9.75
C ASP A 738 -48.97 51.86 10.51
N ILE A 739 -48.93 51.86 11.85
CA ILE A 739 -47.69 51.56 12.61
C ILE A 739 -47.56 50.05 12.98
N ILE A 740 -48.66 49.30 13.02
CA ILE A 740 -48.67 47.90 13.47
C ILE A 740 -48.22 46.94 12.34
N SER A 741 -48.54 47.27 11.08
CA SER A 741 -48.30 46.39 9.93
C SER A 741 -46.81 46.19 9.58
N THR A 742 -45.95 47.16 9.88
CA THR A 742 -44.53 47.13 9.48
C THR A 742 -43.64 46.25 10.38
N ASN A 743 -43.97 46.12 11.68
CA ASN A 743 -43.18 45.31 12.62
C ASN A 743 -43.52 43.81 12.59
N GLN A 744 -44.75 43.43 12.23
CA GLN A 744 -45.12 42.02 12.03
C GLN A 744 -44.37 41.41 10.84
N ARG A 745 -44.29 42.16 9.72
CA ARG A 745 -43.65 41.70 8.49
C ARG A 745 -42.14 41.40 8.62
N LYS A 746 -41.42 42.09 9.53
CA LYS A 746 -39.98 41.82 9.79
C LYS A 746 -39.74 40.46 10.47
N LYS A 747 -40.64 40.05 11.38
CA LYS A 747 -40.50 38.78 12.12
C LYS A 747 -40.77 37.57 11.22
N GLU A 748 -41.75 37.68 10.33
CA GLU A 748 -42.13 36.62 9.39
C GLU A 748 -40.99 36.29 8.42
N LEU A 749 -40.31 37.30 7.88
CA LEU A 749 -39.19 37.10 6.95
C LEU A 749 -37.97 36.43 7.61
N HIS A 750 -37.67 36.73 8.87
CA HIS A 750 -36.55 36.11 9.58
C HIS A 750 -36.77 34.61 9.82
N GLU A 751 -37.99 34.24 10.24
CA GLU A 751 -38.34 32.84 10.50
C GLU A 751 -38.34 32.01 9.20
N THR A 752 -38.76 32.64 8.10
CA THR A 752 -38.75 32.04 6.75
C THR A 752 -37.32 31.71 6.29
N CYS A 753 -36.35 32.61 6.44
CA CYS A 753 -34.94 32.35 6.13
C CYS A 753 -34.37 31.16 6.92
N LYS A 754 -34.71 31.08 8.21
CA LYS A 754 -34.22 30.02 9.12
C LYS A 754 -34.76 28.63 8.73
N GLN A 755 -36.05 28.54 8.40
CA GLN A 755 -36.70 27.29 8.00
C GLN A 755 -36.14 26.75 6.67
N MET A 756 -35.95 27.63 5.68
CA MET A 756 -35.38 27.22 4.39
C MET A 756 -33.96 26.65 4.54
N ARG A 757 -33.09 27.31 5.31
CA ARG A 757 -31.69 26.88 5.54
C ARG A 757 -31.60 25.45 6.09
N VAL A 758 -32.48 25.08 7.02
CA VAL A 758 -32.53 23.73 7.60
C VAL A 758 -32.96 22.69 6.56
N SER A 759 -33.95 23.00 5.72
CA SER A 759 -34.43 22.06 4.69
C SER A 759 -33.37 21.75 3.62
N TYR A 760 -32.49 22.70 3.30
CA TYR A 760 -31.47 22.55 2.26
C TYR A 760 -30.20 21.84 2.76
N LEU A 761 -29.84 21.98 4.04
CA LEU A 761 -28.73 21.22 4.65
C LEU A 761 -29.01 19.71 4.65
N ALA A 762 -30.27 19.30 4.78
CA ALA A 762 -30.69 17.90 4.71
C ALA A 762 -30.59 17.28 3.31
N ALA A 763 -30.54 18.09 2.24
CA ALA A 763 -30.53 17.65 0.84
C ALA A 763 -29.12 17.66 0.19
N LYS A 764 -28.05 17.82 0.98
CA LYS A 764 -26.67 18.05 0.52
C LYS A 764 -26.13 17.02 -0.48
N ASN A 765 -26.49 15.75 -0.35
CA ASN A 765 -26.01 14.67 -1.23
C ASN A 765 -26.73 14.64 -2.60
N ALA A 766 -27.95 15.17 -2.71
CA ALA A 766 -28.68 15.24 -3.98
C ALA A 766 -28.21 16.40 -4.88
N LEU A 767 -27.59 17.43 -4.28
CA LEU A 767 -27.20 18.67 -4.94
C LEU A 767 -26.07 18.51 -5.97
N GLY A 768 -25.13 17.58 -5.76
CA GLY A 768 -24.04 17.31 -6.72
C GLY A 768 -24.55 16.76 -8.07
N ASN A 769 -25.53 15.87 -8.02
CA ASN A 769 -26.17 15.28 -9.21
C ASN A 769 -27.00 16.31 -9.99
N ASP A 770 -27.73 17.18 -9.29
CA ASP A 770 -28.56 18.23 -9.92
C ASP A 770 -27.72 19.32 -10.61
N ARG A 771 -26.55 19.68 -10.04
CA ARG A 771 -25.59 20.62 -10.67
C ARG A 771 -25.03 20.08 -11.97
N SER A 772 -24.63 18.81 -11.98
CA SER A 772 -24.06 18.13 -13.15
C SER A 772 -25.08 18.05 -14.30
N LYS A 773 -26.33 17.67 -14.01
CA LYS A 773 -27.42 17.64 -14.99
C LYS A 773 -27.71 19.01 -15.60
N ARG A 774 -27.74 20.06 -14.78
CA ARG A 774 -27.95 21.45 -15.25
C ARG A 774 -26.81 21.91 -16.17
N ARG A 775 -25.56 21.57 -15.83
CA ARG A 775 -24.39 21.91 -16.63
C ARG A 775 -24.42 21.24 -18.01
N GLU A 776 -24.74 19.94 -18.06
CA GLU A 776 -24.87 19.21 -19.32
C GLU A 776 -25.99 19.77 -20.19
N LEU A 777 -27.15 20.07 -19.58
CA LEU A 777 -28.25 20.73 -20.27
C LEU A 777 -27.81 22.06 -20.90
N LEU A 778 -27.20 22.96 -20.12
CA LEU A 778 -26.75 24.26 -20.62
C LEU A 778 -25.64 24.12 -21.67
N ALA A 779 -24.69 23.19 -21.50
CA ALA A 779 -23.64 22.92 -22.48
C ALA A 779 -24.21 22.40 -23.81
N ASN A 780 -25.18 21.49 -23.76
CA ASN A 780 -25.86 20.96 -24.95
C ASN A 780 -26.65 22.06 -25.67
N LEU A 781 -27.35 22.90 -24.92
CA LEU A 781 -28.07 24.04 -25.49
C LEU A 781 -27.12 25.05 -26.14
N LYS A 782 -25.92 25.24 -25.58
CA LYS A 782 -24.87 26.09 -26.18
C LYS A 782 -24.33 25.49 -27.48
N GLN A 783 -24.03 24.19 -27.50
CA GLN A 783 -23.58 23.50 -28.71
C GLN A 783 -24.62 23.54 -29.83
N GLN A 784 -25.90 23.54 -29.49
CA GLN A 784 -27.00 23.67 -30.45
C GLN A 784 -27.25 25.12 -30.90
N GLY A 785 -26.46 26.09 -30.44
CA GLY A 785 -26.64 27.51 -30.75
C GLY A 785 -27.93 28.12 -30.17
N LYS A 786 -28.57 27.45 -29.21
CA LYS A 786 -29.85 27.86 -28.63
C LYS A 786 -29.70 28.82 -27.45
N ILE A 787 -28.50 28.97 -26.92
CA ILE A 787 -28.19 29.92 -25.83
C ILE A 787 -26.91 30.70 -26.15
N PRO A 788 -26.77 31.95 -25.65
CA PRO A 788 -25.61 32.80 -25.94
C PRO A 788 -24.29 32.21 -25.42
N GLU A 789 -23.18 32.38 -26.17
CA GLU A 789 -21.88 31.82 -25.77
C GLU A 789 -21.31 32.43 -24.48
N LYS A 790 -21.69 33.68 -24.20
CA LYS A 790 -21.23 34.52 -23.09
C LYS A 790 -22.19 34.45 -21.89
N LEU A 791 -22.62 33.26 -21.46
CA LEU A 791 -23.32 33.12 -20.18
C LEU A 791 -22.32 33.04 -19.01
N PRO A 792 -22.66 33.53 -17.80
CA PRO A 792 -21.78 33.51 -16.62
C PRO A 792 -21.20 32.14 -16.26
N CYS A 793 -21.94 31.09 -16.59
CA CYS A 793 -21.54 29.72 -16.34
C CYS A 793 -20.44 29.19 -17.27
N PHE A 794 -20.17 29.87 -18.39
CA PHE A 794 -19.12 29.50 -19.35
C PHE A 794 -17.91 30.42 -19.31
N THR A 795 -17.98 31.54 -18.60
CA THR A 795 -16.81 32.40 -18.34
C THR A 795 -15.88 31.70 -17.36
N ARG A 796 -14.75 31.19 -17.88
CA ARG A 796 -13.76 30.40 -17.12
C ARG A 796 -12.86 31.22 -16.19
N THR A 797 -12.87 32.54 -16.27
CA THR A 797 -11.99 33.42 -15.47
C THR A 797 -12.81 34.50 -14.76
N LEU A 798 -12.52 34.70 -13.47
CA LEU A 798 -13.15 35.73 -12.60
C LEU A 798 -13.06 37.14 -13.20
N GLU A 799 -11.91 37.47 -13.79
CA GLU A 799 -11.67 38.76 -14.45
C GLU A 799 -12.62 39.04 -15.63
N ASN A 800 -12.98 37.99 -16.38
CA ASN A 800 -13.92 38.11 -17.50
C ASN A 800 -15.38 38.20 -17.03
N LEU A 801 -15.68 37.64 -15.86
CA LEU A 801 -17.01 37.72 -15.25
C LEU A 801 -17.27 39.14 -14.72
N GLU A 802 -16.28 39.80 -14.12
CA GLU A 802 -16.40 41.21 -13.68
C GLU A 802 -16.52 42.20 -14.84
N LYS A 803 -15.73 42.02 -15.90
CA LYS A 803 -15.69 42.94 -17.05
C LYS A 803 -16.96 42.93 -17.91
N ASN A 804 -17.77 41.87 -17.84
CA ASN A 804 -18.89 41.64 -18.75
C ASN A 804 -20.27 41.55 -18.06
N LEU A 805 -20.42 41.97 -16.80
CA LEU A 805 -21.67 41.81 -16.02
C LEU A 805 -22.95 42.29 -16.77
N LYS A 806 -22.92 43.46 -17.42
CA LYS A 806 -24.07 43.96 -18.21
C LYS A 806 -24.46 43.05 -19.37
N GLU A 807 -23.47 42.55 -20.10
CA GLU A 807 -23.70 41.62 -21.22
C GLU A 807 -24.21 40.27 -20.71
N LEU A 808 -23.66 39.80 -19.58
CA LEU A 808 -24.10 38.59 -18.89
C LEU A 808 -25.55 38.68 -18.38
N ALA A 809 -25.96 39.83 -17.83
CA ALA A 809 -27.32 40.08 -17.35
C ALA A 809 -28.34 40.01 -18.51
N ARG A 810 -27.98 40.59 -19.66
CA ARG A 810 -28.78 40.51 -20.88
C ARG A 810 -28.88 39.07 -21.39
N ASN A 811 -27.77 38.34 -21.45
CA ASN A 811 -27.77 36.94 -21.89
C ASN A 811 -28.60 36.03 -20.97
N GLN A 812 -28.60 36.29 -19.66
CA GLN A 812 -29.46 35.59 -18.69
C GLN A 812 -30.93 35.94 -18.85
N GLN A 813 -31.25 37.18 -19.23
CA GLN A 813 -32.62 37.60 -19.55
C GLN A 813 -33.14 36.91 -20.83
N GLU A 814 -32.31 36.79 -21.86
CA GLU A 814 -32.64 36.07 -23.10
C GLU A 814 -32.81 34.55 -22.82
N LEU A 815 -31.95 33.97 -21.98
CA LEU A 815 -32.06 32.58 -21.54
C LEU A 815 -33.35 32.33 -20.73
N LEU A 816 -33.69 33.25 -19.82
CA LEU A 816 -34.91 33.17 -19.02
C LEU A 816 -36.16 33.14 -19.91
N ALA A 817 -36.26 34.04 -20.88
CA ALA A 817 -37.40 34.08 -21.82
C ALA A 817 -37.54 32.76 -22.58
N TRP A 818 -36.43 32.23 -23.10
CA TRP A 818 -36.41 30.98 -23.84
C TRP A 818 -36.82 29.78 -22.98
N LEU A 819 -36.32 29.68 -21.74
CA LEU A 819 -36.66 28.57 -20.83
C LEU A 819 -38.14 28.58 -20.44
N LEU A 820 -38.75 29.76 -20.33
CA LEU A 820 -40.19 29.91 -20.10
C LEU A 820 -41.01 29.45 -21.31
N ASP A 821 -40.60 29.82 -22.53
CA ASP A 821 -41.24 29.36 -23.76
C ASP A 821 -41.18 27.83 -23.92
N GLN A 822 -40.09 27.21 -23.47
CA GLN A 822 -39.91 25.75 -23.47
C GLN A 822 -40.54 25.04 -22.26
N ARG A 823 -41.24 25.77 -21.37
CA ARG A 823 -41.86 25.24 -20.14
C ARG A 823 -40.87 24.57 -19.17
N MET A 824 -39.61 24.98 -19.20
CA MET A 824 -38.54 24.51 -18.31
C MET A 824 -38.49 25.36 -17.04
N TYR A 825 -39.53 25.25 -16.21
CA TYR A 825 -39.78 26.18 -15.11
C TYR A 825 -38.70 26.17 -14.00
N LYS A 826 -38.09 25.01 -13.72
CA LYS A 826 -37.00 24.90 -12.72
C LYS A 826 -35.76 25.68 -13.16
N GLU A 827 -35.38 25.52 -14.42
CA GLU A 827 -34.21 26.19 -14.99
C GLU A 827 -34.46 27.68 -15.17
N ALA A 828 -35.68 28.06 -15.60
CA ALA A 828 -36.12 29.44 -15.72
C ALA A 828 -36.03 30.17 -14.37
N SER A 829 -36.55 29.57 -13.29
CA SER A 829 -36.48 30.19 -11.94
C SER A 829 -35.05 30.48 -11.48
N LEU A 830 -34.11 29.61 -11.85
CA LEU A 830 -32.69 29.75 -11.50
C LEU A 830 -31.96 30.76 -12.41
N ALA A 831 -32.35 30.87 -13.69
CA ALA A 831 -31.84 31.92 -14.57
C ALA A 831 -32.29 33.32 -14.09
N ALA A 832 -33.55 33.45 -13.66
CA ALA A 832 -34.07 34.67 -13.04
C ALA A 832 -33.30 35.05 -11.77
N LEU A 833 -33.00 34.06 -10.92
CA LEU A 833 -32.19 34.25 -9.72
C LEU A 833 -30.77 34.72 -10.05
N VAL A 834 -30.09 34.10 -11.02
CA VAL A 834 -28.73 34.51 -11.43
C VAL A 834 -28.74 35.92 -12.03
N LYS A 835 -29.76 36.27 -12.80
CA LYS A 835 -29.93 37.65 -13.28
C LYS A 835 -30.07 38.64 -12.12
N LEU A 836 -30.89 38.32 -11.12
CA LEU A 836 -31.04 39.16 -9.92
C LEU A 836 -29.70 39.36 -9.20
N LEU A 837 -28.90 38.30 -9.05
CA LEU A 837 -27.55 38.40 -8.46
C LEU A 837 -26.65 39.36 -9.24
N ILE A 838 -26.69 39.31 -10.57
CA ILE A 838 -25.90 40.22 -11.41
C ILE A 838 -26.37 41.67 -11.21
N THR A 839 -27.68 41.93 -11.24
CA THR A 839 -28.25 43.27 -11.02
C THR A 839 -27.88 43.85 -9.65
N ILE A 840 -27.89 43.01 -8.60
CA ILE A 840 -27.45 43.40 -7.26
C ILE A 840 -25.96 43.74 -7.24
N LYS A 841 -25.12 42.94 -7.92
CA LYS A 841 -23.67 43.19 -7.98
C LYS A 841 -23.33 44.48 -8.72
N GLU A 842 -24.10 44.84 -9.74
CA GLU A 842 -23.92 46.10 -10.50
C GLU A 842 -24.44 47.34 -9.77
N GLY A 843 -25.12 47.17 -8.62
CA GLY A 843 -25.66 48.27 -7.82
C GLY A 843 -26.91 48.91 -8.42
N HIS A 844 -27.54 48.29 -9.42
CA HIS A 844 -28.75 48.76 -10.08
C HIS A 844 -30.02 48.31 -9.34
N LEU A 845 -30.14 48.68 -8.06
CA LEU A 845 -31.25 48.24 -7.19
C LEU A 845 -32.64 48.65 -7.71
N GLU A 846 -32.73 49.71 -8.52
CA GLU A 846 -33.98 50.17 -9.15
C GLU A 846 -34.47 49.23 -10.26
N GLU A 847 -33.59 48.42 -10.86
CA GLU A 847 -33.92 47.47 -11.93
C GLU A 847 -34.38 46.09 -11.39
N ILE A 848 -34.28 45.89 -10.08
CA ILE A 848 -34.65 44.66 -9.39
C ILE A 848 -36.14 44.33 -9.59
N ASP A 849 -37.01 45.35 -9.51
CA ASP A 849 -38.45 45.23 -9.77
C ASP A 849 -38.79 44.87 -11.22
N ALA A 850 -37.90 45.17 -12.17
CA ALA A 850 -38.12 44.85 -13.59
C ALA A 850 -38.05 43.33 -13.84
N THR A 851 -37.24 42.58 -13.08
CA THR A 851 -37.15 41.12 -13.21
C THR A 851 -38.41 40.42 -12.66
N SER A 852 -38.96 40.92 -11.55
CA SER A 852 -40.25 40.44 -11.02
C SER A 852 -41.42 40.80 -11.96
N LYS A 853 -41.47 42.03 -12.48
CA LYS A 853 -42.46 42.46 -13.47
C LYS A 853 -42.38 41.66 -14.77
N PHE A 854 -41.17 41.28 -15.21
CA PHE A 854 -40.98 40.43 -16.39
C PHE A 854 -41.57 39.03 -16.19
N ILE A 855 -41.36 38.39 -15.04
CA ILE A 855 -41.96 37.08 -14.73
C ILE A 855 -43.49 37.18 -14.65
N ASN A 856 -43.99 38.23 -14.00
CA ASN A 856 -45.41 38.48 -13.84
C ASN A 856 -46.12 38.90 -15.14
N SER A 857 -45.38 39.20 -16.21
CA SER A 857 -45.94 39.51 -17.53
C SER A 857 -46.38 38.26 -18.33
N TYR A 858 -45.99 37.07 -17.88
CA TYR A 858 -46.44 35.80 -18.46
C TYR A 858 -47.82 35.40 -17.92
N PRO A 859 -48.59 34.56 -18.66
CA PRO A 859 -49.92 34.12 -18.23
C PRO A 859 -49.91 33.48 -16.84
N GLU A 860 -50.97 33.69 -16.05
CA GLU A 860 -51.08 33.30 -14.63
C GLU A 860 -50.74 31.82 -14.36
N TYR A 861 -50.97 30.92 -15.32
CA TYR A 861 -50.61 29.50 -15.19
C TYR A 861 -49.09 29.26 -15.20
N VAL A 862 -48.31 30.07 -15.92
CA VAL A 862 -46.83 30.02 -15.96
C VAL A 862 -46.28 30.51 -14.63
N THR A 863 -46.85 31.60 -14.11
CA THR A 863 -46.48 32.18 -12.81
C THR A 863 -46.75 31.18 -11.68
N ARG A 864 -47.94 30.55 -11.63
CA ARG A 864 -48.25 29.47 -10.69
C ARG A 864 -47.29 28.29 -10.79
N LYS A 865 -46.87 27.92 -12.00
CA LYS A 865 -45.90 26.83 -12.22
C LYS A 865 -44.48 27.19 -11.79
N LEU A 866 -44.12 28.46 -11.79
CA LEU A 866 -42.86 28.95 -11.23
C LEU A 866 -42.92 29.03 -9.71
N ASP A 867 -44.07 29.44 -9.14
CA ASP A 867 -44.30 29.47 -7.68
C ASP A 867 -44.20 28.07 -7.06
N GLU A 868 -44.62 27.03 -7.79
CA GLU A 868 -44.43 25.63 -7.40
C GLU A 868 -42.94 25.20 -7.36
N VAL A 869 -42.04 25.98 -7.95
CA VAL A 869 -40.60 25.69 -7.98
C VAL A 869 -39.84 26.57 -7.00
N ARG A 870 -39.17 25.92 -6.05
CA ARG A 870 -38.40 26.54 -4.95
C ARG A 870 -37.39 27.64 -5.35
N GLY A 871 -36.96 27.71 -6.61
CA GLY A 871 -36.10 28.78 -7.10
C GLY A 871 -36.79 30.16 -7.15
N HIS A 872 -38.11 30.20 -7.39
CA HIS A 872 -38.89 31.43 -7.41
C HIS A 872 -39.25 31.92 -5.99
N GLU A 873 -39.53 31.01 -5.07
CA GLU A 873 -39.75 31.33 -3.64
C GLU A 873 -38.54 32.09 -3.06
N ILE A 874 -37.33 31.67 -3.42
CA ILE A 874 -36.10 32.32 -2.93
C ILE A 874 -35.79 33.62 -3.66
N LEU A 875 -36.12 33.71 -4.96
CA LEU A 875 -36.08 34.98 -5.67
C LEU A 875 -36.92 36.02 -4.91
N ASN A 876 -38.16 35.68 -4.55
CA ASN A 876 -39.05 36.57 -3.81
C ASN A 876 -38.55 36.87 -2.39
N LEU A 877 -37.97 35.88 -1.69
CA LEU A 877 -37.37 36.09 -0.38
C LEU A 877 -36.20 37.09 -0.42
N VAL A 878 -35.29 36.94 -1.39
CA VAL A 878 -34.14 37.84 -1.57
C VAL A 878 -34.62 39.26 -1.90
N MET A 879 -35.64 39.40 -2.74
CA MET A 879 -36.27 40.68 -3.08
C MET A 879 -36.88 41.36 -1.85
N ASP A 880 -37.64 40.63 -1.05
CA ASP A 880 -38.31 41.17 0.14
C ASP A 880 -37.30 41.55 1.22
N CYS A 881 -36.23 40.77 1.41
CA CYS A 881 -35.14 41.13 2.31
C CYS A 881 -34.40 42.42 1.86
N ILE A 882 -34.23 42.62 0.55
CA ILE A 882 -33.61 43.83 -0.01
C ILE A 882 -34.51 45.05 0.18
N ARG A 883 -35.82 44.93 -0.08
CA ARG A 883 -36.80 46.02 0.12
C ARG A 883 -36.94 46.48 1.58
N MET A 884 -36.62 45.60 2.53
CA MET A 884 -36.63 45.92 3.95
C MET A 884 -35.35 46.63 4.46
N GLU A 885 -34.34 46.81 3.60
CA GLU A 885 -33.05 47.44 3.92
C GLU A 885 -32.35 46.83 5.16
N ASN A 886 -32.52 45.53 5.39
CA ASN A 886 -31.96 44.86 6.57
C ASN A 886 -30.76 43.97 6.22
N GLY A 887 -29.55 44.47 6.49
CA GLY A 887 -28.30 43.82 6.11
C GLY A 887 -28.07 42.41 6.67
N SER A 888 -28.64 42.06 7.83
CA SER A 888 -28.52 40.69 8.39
C SER A 888 -29.40 39.69 7.64
N LEU A 889 -30.66 40.06 7.34
CA LEU A 889 -31.59 39.23 6.58
C LEU A 889 -31.12 39.00 5.14
N ILE A 890 -30.55 40.04 4.52
CA ILE A 890 -29.96 39.95 3.19
C ILE A 890 -28.80 38.93 3.18
N ARG A 891 -27.92 38.97 4.18
CA ARG A 891 -26.80 38.02 4.31
C ARG A 891 -27.29 36.58 4.53
N ASP A 892 -28.30 36.38 5.36
CA ASP A 892 -28.90 35.06 5.61
C ASP A 892 -29.58 34.50 4.35
N ALA A 893 -30.25 35.35 3.56
CA ALA A 893 -30.86 34.95 2.30
C ALA A 893 -29.81 34.53 1.25
N PHE A 894 -28.69 35.26 1.13
CA PHE A 894 -27.59 34.87 0.23
C PHE A 894 -26.90 33.56 0.62
N ALA A 895 -26.78 33.26 1.92
CA ALA A 895 -26.20 32.01 2.38
C ALA A 895 -27.04 30.77 1.98
N ILE A 896 -28.34 30.94 1.75
CA ILE A 896 -29.22 29.85 1.28
C ILE A 896 -28.89 29.51 -0.19
N LEU A 897 -28.47 30.49 -1.00
CA LEU A 897 -28.15 30.32 -2.42
C LEU A 897 -26.93 29.43 -2.68
N GLU A 898 -26.02 29.32 -1.72
CA GLU A 898 -24.86 28.39 -1.80
C GLU A 898 -25.32 26.92 -1.91
N ASN A 899 -26.54 26.61 -1.46
CA ASN A 899 -27.13 25.28 -1.46
C ASN A 899 -28.07 25.02 -2.66
N PHE A 900 -28.00 25.83 -3.70
CA PHE A 900 -28.75 25.62 -4.94
C PHE A 900 -27.91 24.92 -6.02
N PRO A 901 -28.55 24.33 -7.05
CA PRO A 901 -27.84 23.69 -8.16
C PRO A 901 -27.29 24.73 -9.15
N LEU A 902 -26.57 25.73 -8.63
CA LEU A 902 -25.83 26.72 -9.39
C LEU A 902 -24.48 26.12 -9.80
N ILE A 903 -24.05 26.41 -11.03
CA ILE A 903 -22.79 25.93 -11.58
C ILE A 903 -21.63 26.88 -11.26
N ALA A 904 -20.39 26.43 -11.44
CA ALA A 904 -19.16 27.09 -10.96
C ALA A 904 -19.12 28.64 -11.12
N GLY A 905 -19.38 29.17 -12.33
CA GLY A 905 -19.38 30.62 -12.57
C GLY A 905 -20.52 31.38 -11.88
N GLU A 906 -21.69 30.74 -11.73
CA GLU A 906 -22.84 31.32 -11.01
C GLU A 906 -22.62 31.31 -9.48
N ARG A 907 -21.89 30.32 -8.96
CA ARG A 907 -21.48 30.28 -7.55
C ARG A 907 -20.45 31.34 -7.21
N ALA A 908 -19.51 31.61 -8.11
CA ALA A 908 -18.52 32.67 -7.94
C ALA A 908 -19.20 34.04 -7.71
N LEU A 909 -20.31 34.33 -8.42
CA LEU A 909 -21.11 35.55 -8.23
C LEU A 909 -21.60 35.74 -6.78
N ILE A 910 -22.00 34.65 -6.10
CA ILE A 910 -22.48 34.73 -4.70
C ILE A 910 -21.35 35.16 -3.76
N HIS A 911 -20.17 34.56 -3.90
CA HIS A 911 -19.00 34.92 -3.10
C HIS A 911 -18.57 36.38 -3.36
N MET A 912 -18.65 36.84 -4.60
CA MET A 912 -18.35 38.22 -4.99
C MET A 912 -19.34 39.26 -4.48
N ILE A 913 -20.62 38.91 -4.30
CA ILE A 913 -21.64 39.78 -3.70
C ILE A 913 -21.46 39.84 -2.18
N MET A 914 -21.08 38.73 -1.55
CA MET A 914 -20.79 38.67 -0.11
C MET A 914 -19.42 39.24 0.29
N GLY A 915 -18.59 39.64 -0.67
CA GLY A 915 -17.25 40.17 -0.40
C GLY A 915 -16.27 39.14 0.15
N ARG A 916 -16.45 37.85 -0.18
CA ARG A 916 -15.56 36.75 0.22
C ARG A 916 -14.61 36.41 -0.92
N GLU A 917 -13.39 35.96 -0.58
CA GLU A 917 -12.50 35.34 -1.57
C GLU A 917 -13.20 34.12 -2.19
N VAL A 918 -13.01 33.92 -3.50
CA VAL A 918 -13.60 32.78 -4.23
C VAL A 918 -12.59 31.62 -4.19
N PRO A 919 -12.83 30.56 -3.40
CA PRO A 919 -11.84 29.50 -3.25
C PRO A 919 -11.73 28.63 -4.51
N GLU A 920 -10.53 28.12 -4.81
CA GLU A 920 -10.21 27.38 -6.05
C GLU A 920 -11.16 26.19 -6.30
N HIS A 921 -11.65 25.53 -5.23
CA HIS A 921 -12.58 24.39 -5.33
C HIS A 921 -13.98 24.75 -5.87
N VAL A 922 -14.33 26.04 -5.97
CA VAL A 922 -15.60 26.49 -6.60
C VAL A 922 -15.58 26.24 -8.11
N PHE A 923 -14.40 26.22 -8.73
CA PHE A 923 -14.22 25.98 -10.17
C PHE A 923 -13.93 24.50 -10.51
N VAL A 924 -13.67 23.67 -9.51
CA VAL A 924 -13.35 22.24 -9.65
C VAL A 924 -14.50 21.40 -9.10
N GLU A 925 -15.42 20.99 -9.98
CA GLU A 925 -16.53 20.10 -9.60
C GLU A 925 -16.15 18.63 -9.83
N ARG A 926 -16.24 17.82 -8.77
CA ARG A 926 -16.04 16.36 -8.79
C ARG A 926 -17.35 15.66 -9.21
N ASP A 927 -17.30 14.78 -10.21
CA ASP A 927 -18.46 14.03 -10.74
C ASP A 927 -18.55 12.66 -10.05
N ASP A 928 -19.27 12.61 -8.92
CA ASP A 928 -19.34 11.46 -8.01
C ASP A 928 -19.85 10.17 -8.70
N SER A 929 -20.69 10.29 -9.74
CA SER A 929 -21.27 9.15 -10.45
C SER A 929 -20.24 8.42 -11.33
N LYS A 930 -19.41 9.19 -12.06
CA LYS A 930 -18.30 8.65 -12.83
C LYS A 930 -17.20 8.16 -11.91
N GLN A 931 -16.97 8.83 -10.78
CA GLN A 931 -16.01 8.37 -9.78
C GLN A 931 -16.41 7.02 -9.18
N LEU A 932 -17.68 6.78 -8.86
CA LEU A 932 -18.10 5.49 -8.30
C LEU A 932 -17.94 4.34 -9.31
N ALA A 933 -18.25 4.60 -10.59
CA ALA A 933 -18.07 3.63 -11.67
C ALA A 933 -16.58 3.39 -12.00
N LEU A 934 -15.77 4.45 -11.99
CA LEU A 934 -14.32 4.37 -12.19
C LEU A 934 -13.65 3.67 -11.01
N ARG A 935 -14.07 3.94 -9.78
CA ARG A 935 -13.58 3.29 -8.56
C ARG A 935 -13.89 1.80 -8.55
N ARG A 936 -15.09 1.38 -8.99
CA ARG A 936 -15.40 -0.05 -9.21
C ARG A 936 -14.47 -0.68 -10.24
N LYS A 937 -14.29 -0.04 -11.40
CA LYS A 937 -13.34 -0.53 -12.42
C LYS A 937 -11.90 -0.61 -11.90
N ILE A 938 -11.48 0.36 -11.09
CA ILE A 938 -10.16 0.36 -10.47
C ILE A 938 -10.05 -0.80 -9.47
N ASN A 939 -11.05 -1.01 -8.62
CA ASN A 939 -11.06 -2.12 -7.65
C ASN A 939 -11.10 -3.49 -8.32
N ASP A 940 -11.66 -3.61 -9.52
CA ASP A 940 -11.67 -4.85 -10.28
C ASP A 940 -10.31 -5.13 -10.95
N ILE A 941 -9.60 -4.08 -11.39
CA ILE A 941 -8.36 -4.19 -12.19
C ILE A 941 -7.10 -4.16 -11.31
N LEU A 942 -7.13 -3.40 -10.21
CA LEU A 942 -5.97 -3.13 -9.36
C LEU A 942 -5.35 -4.40 -8.74
N PRO A 943 -6.13 -5.36 -8.20
CA PRO A 943 -5.55 -6.59 -7.65
C PRO A 943 -4.80 -7.41 -8.70
N ALA A 944 -5.37 -7.53 -9.91
CA ALA A 944 -4.76 -8.28 -11.01
C ALA A 944 -3.47 -7.61 -11.52
N LEU A 945 -3.45 -6.28 -11.63
CA LEU A 945 -2.23 -5.55 -12.02
C LEU A 945 -1.13 -5.62 -10.96
N LEU A 946 -1.49 -5.58 -9.67
CA LEU A 946 -0.57 -5.76 -8.56
C LEU A 946 0.04 -7.16 -8.56
N GLU A 947 -0.79 -8.20 -8.68
CA GLU A 947 -0.34 -9.59 -8.75
C GLU A 947 0.60 -9.83 -9.95
N MET A 948 0.24 -9.32 -11.13
CA MET A 948 1.10 -9.38 -12.31
C MET A 948 2.44 -8.68 -12.10
N ALA A 949 2.45 -7.55 -11.37
CA ALA A 949 3.67 -6.79 -11.12
C ALA A 949 4.60 -7.50 -10.14
N THR A 950 4.05 -8.06 -9.07
CA THR A 950 4.78 -8.89 -8.11
C THR A 950 5.41 -10.09 -8.82
N MET A 951 4.63 -10.85 -9.61
CA MET A 951 5.15 -12.02 -10.32
C MET A 951 6.23 -11.70 -11.37
N GLN A 952 6.14 -10.55 -12.04
CA GLN A 952 7.08 -10.20 -13.11
C GLN A 952 8.32 -9.45 -12.63
N LEU A 953 8.19 -8.61 -11.60
CA LEU A 953 9.25 -7.67 -11.19
C LEU A 953 10.00 -8.15 -9.94
N GLU A 954 9.34 -8.84 -9.01
CA GLU A 954 9.98 -9.30 -7.77
C GLU A 954 11.17 -10.24 -8.03
N PRO A 955 11.09 -11.25 -8.93
CA PRO A 955 12.24 -12.11 -9.24
C PRO A 955 13.40 -11.38 -9.94
N LEU A 956 13.12 -10.22 -10.57
CA LEU A 956 14.09 -9.44 -11.32
C LEU A 956 14.62 -8.23 -10.53
N HIS A 957 14.04 -7.92 -9.37
CA HIS A 957 14.24 -6.67 -8.65
C HIS A 957 15.71 -6.40 -8.32
N GLU A 958 16.42 -7.39 -7.77
CA GLU A 958 17.86 -7.27 -7.46
C GLU A 958 18.71 -7.04 -8.71
N SER A 959 18.41 -7.75 -9.80
CA SER A 959 19.14 -7.59 -11.07
C SER A 959 18.94 -6.20 -11.69
N LEU A 960 17.74 -5.63 -11.56
CA LEU A 960 17.41 -4.29 -12.05
C LEU A 960 18.05 -3.21 -11.19
N LEU A 961 18.12 -3.40 -9.87
CA LEU A 961 18.84 -2.52 -8.96
C LEU A 961 20.35 -2.55 -9.21
N LEU A 962 20.93 -3.74 -9.41
CA LEU A 962 22.33 -3.89 -9.79
C LEU A 962 22.62 -3.16 -11.11
N LYS A 963 21.75 -3.32 -12.10
CA LYS A 963 21.86 -2.62 -13.39
C LYS A 963 21.75 -1.10 -13.23
N ARG A 964 20.82 -0.59 -12.41
CA ARG A 964 20.72 0.86 -12.13
C ARG A 964 21.94 1.40 -11.40
N ARG A 965 22.54 0.64 -10.47
CA ARG A 965 23.81 1.01 -9.81
C ARG A 965 24.97 1.08 -10.82
N ILE A 966 25.04 0.14 -11.77
CA ILE A 966 26.04 0.16 -12.84
C ILE A 966 25.83 1.41 -13.72
N LEU A 967 24.60 1.70 -14.15
CA LEU A 967 24.29 2.89 -14.96
C LEU A 967 24.63 4.20 -14.22
N LYS A 968 24.41 4.27 -12.90
CA LYS A 968 24.87 5.40 -12.08
C LYS A 968 26.40 5.52 -12.10
N LYS A 969 27.14 4.42 -11.89
CA LYS A 969 28.62 4.42 -11.92
C LYS A 969 29.19 4.83 -13.27
N GLU A 970 28.50 4.45 -14.35
CA GLU A 970 28.85 4.83 -15.71
C GLU A 970 28.52 6.31 -16.04
N GLY A 971 27.92 7.06 -15.11
CA GLY A 971 27.51 8.44 -15.33
C GLY A 971 26.28 8.58 -16.24
N LYS A 972 25.56 7.48 -16.50
CA LYS A 972 24.36 7.47 -17.35
C LYS A 972 23.07 7.84 -16.61
N ILE A 973 23.12 7.93 -15.28
CA ILE A 973 22.02 8.45 -14.45
C ILE A 973 22.41 9.85 -13.97
N THR A 974 22.38 10.80 -14.90
CA THR A 974 22.77 12.19 -14.69
C THR A 974 21.81 12.95 -13.76
N GLY A 975 20.53 12.56 -13.71
CA GLY A 975 19.54 13.12 -12.80
C GLY A 975 19.90 12.92 -11.32
N PHE A 976 20.66 11.88 -10.99
CA PHE A 976 21.07 11.56 -9.63
C PHE A 976 21.98 12.63 -9.00
N GLU A 977 22.90 13.21 -9.78
CA GLU A 977 23.83 14.25 -9.28
C GLU A 977 23.08 15.55 -8.93
N GLN A 978 22.11 15.93 -9.77
CA GLN A 978 21.27 17.11 -9.50
C GLN A 978 20.33 16.85 -8.32
N LEU A 979 19.87 15.61 -8.15
CA LEU A 979 19.08 15.20 -6.99
C LEU A 979 19.90 15.32 -5.68
N GLN A 980 21.16 14.86 -5.67
CA GLN A 980 22.07 15.04 -4.53
C GLN A 980 22.35 16.52 -4.21
N ALA A 981 22.40 17.36 -5.24
CA ALA A 981 22.57 18.80 -5.08
C ALA A 981 21.28 19.54 -4.65
N GLY A 982 20.17 18.83 -4.41
CA GLY A 982 18.86 19.41 -4.06
C GLY A 982 18.19 20.20 -5.18
N LYS A 983 18.64 20.04 -6.44
CA LYS A 983 18.12 20.74 -7.62
C LYS A 983 17.06 19.89 -8.31
N PHE A 984 15.89 19.77 -7.67
CA PHE A 984 14.84 18.83 -8.07
C PHE A 984 14.29 19.05 -9.49
N ASP A 985 14.10 20.31 -9.93
CA ASP A 985 13.61 20.60 -11.29
C ASP A 985 14.60 20.13 -12.36
N LYS A 986 15.89 20.38 -12.13
CA LYS A 986 16.95 19.92 -13.04
C LYS A 986 17.10 18.40 -13.02
N ALA A 987 16.97 17.78 -11.85
CA ALA A 987 16.95 16.32 -11.74
C ALA A 987 15.78 15.72 -12.52
N SER A 988 14.58 16.32 -12.43
CA SER A 988 13.41 15.86 -13.17
C SER A 988 13.61 15.89 -14.68
N MET A 989 14.16 16.98 -15.22
CA MET A 989 14.43 17.11 -16.65
C MET A 989 15.43 16.06 -17.13
N LEU A 990 16.54 15.88 -16.40
CA LEU A 990 17.55 14.88 -16.76
C LEU A 990 17.00 13.45 -16.69
N TYR A 991 16.19 13.14 -15.68
CA TYR A 991 15.49 11.85 -15.63
C TYR A 991 14.52 11.64 -16.80
N GLN A 992 13.90 12.70 -17.35
CA GLN A 992 13.07 12.61 -18.56
C GLN A 992 13.92 12.35 -19.81
N ASP A 993 15.08 13.00 -19.92
CA ASP A 993 16.02 12.76 -21.03
C ASP A 993 16.54 11.32 -21.01
N GLU A 994 16.88 10.80 -19.82
CA GLU A 994 17.29 9.41 -19.61
C GLU A 994 16.23 8.38 -20.03
N VAL A 995 14.94 8.71 -19.90
CA VAL A 995 13.85 7.83 -20.35
C VAL A 995 13.96 7.57 -21.84
N HIS A 996 14.23 8.60 -22.63
CA HIS A 996 14.42 8.46 -24.08
C HIS A 996 15.69 7.67 -24.40
N GLU A 997 16.79 7.94 -23.70
CA GLU A 997 18.06 7.23 -23.91
C GLU A 997 17.95 5.74 -23.58
N PHE A 998 17.30 5.37 -22.47
CA PHE A 998 17.12 3.98 -22.09
C PHE A 998 16.14 3.24 -22.99
N LEU A 999 15.11 3.91 -23.51
CA LEU A 999 14.23 3.33 -24.53
C LEU A 999 14.95 3.11 -25.86
N ASP A 1000 15.89 3.99 -26.23
CA ASP A 1000 16.72 3.83 -27.43
C ASP A 1000 17.72 2.66 -27.31
N GLN A 1001 18.09 2.30 -26.08
CA GLN A 1001 19.00 1.19 -25.77
C GLN A 1001 18.29 -0.15 -25.44
N ASP A 1002 16.99 -0.27 -25.72
CA ASP A 1002 16.15 -1.43 -25.36
C ASP A 1002 16.20 -1.78 -23.85
N GLN A 1003 16.19 -0.75 -22.99
CA GLN A 1003 16.17 -0.87 -21.53
C GLN A 1003 14.88 -0.29 -20.92
N PRO A 1004 13.69 -0.82 -21.25
CA PRO A 1004 12.41 -0.23 -20.85
C PRO A 1004 12.23 -0.15 -19.33
N LEU A 1005 12.69 -1.14 -18.57
CA LEU A 1005 12.57 -1.14 -17.10
C LEU A 1005 13.39 -0.03 -16.43
N GLN A 1006 14.54 0.36 -17.01
CA GLN A 1006 15.35 1.47 -16.51
C GLN A 1006 14.75 2.82 -16.92
N ALA A 1007 14.18 2.90 -18.12
CA ALA A 1007 13.41 4.04 -18.56
C ALA A 1007 12.23 4.32 -17.62
N TRP A 1008 11.48 3.29 -17.21
CA TRP A 1008 10.38 3.45 -16.25
C TRP A 1008 10.85 3.92 -14.88
N ALA A 1009 11.97 3.38 -14.38
CA ALA A 1009 12.53 3.80 -13.11
C ALA A 1009 12.93 5.30 -13.13
N SER A 1010 13.54 5.76 -14.22
CA SER A 1010 13.85 7.20 -14.39
C SER A 1010 12.58 8.04 -14.56
N LEU A 1011 11.53 7.53 -15.21
CA LEU A 1011 10.25 8.25 -15.29
C LEU A 1011 9.59 8.46 -13.92
N TRP A 1012 9.60 7.42 -13.07
CA TRP A 1012 9.13 7.52 -11.68
C TRP A 1012 10.01 8.45 -10.83
N ALA A 1013 11.34 8.39 -11.00
CA ALA A 1013 12.25 9.32 -10.33
C ALA A 1013 11.99 10.78 -10.73
N SER A 1014 11.70 11.03 -12.01
CA SER A 1014 11.30 12.35 -12.52
C SER A 1014 10.01 12.85 -11.87
N PHE A 1015 9.01 11.98 -11.72
CA PHE A 1015 7.75 12.31 -11.06
C PHE A 1015 7.94 12.75 -9.61
N PHE A 1016 8.67 11.95 -8.83
CA PHE A 1016 8.92 12.30 -7.43
C PHE A 1016 9.78 13.55 -7.31
N ALA A 1017 10.73 13.78 -8.24
CA ALA A 1017 11.56 14.97 -8.24
C ALA A 1017 10.71 16.24 -8.45
N LEU A 1018 9.78 16.26 -9.42
CA LEU A 1018 8.89 17.41 -9.62
C LEU A 1018 8.11 17.75 -8.36
N ILE A 1019 7.50 16.75 -7.73
CA ILE A 1019 6.68 16.99 -6.55
C ILE A 1019 7.53 17.42 -5.34
N LYS A 1020 8.73 16.86 -5.18
CA LYS A 1020 9.66 17.28 -4.12
C LYS A 1020 10.20 18.69 -4.35
N GLY A 1021 10.34 19.10 -5.62
CA GLY A 1021 10.70 20.46 -6.05
C GLY A 1021 9.64 21.53 -5.77
N GLY A 1022 8.43 21.12 -5.37
CA GLY A 1022 7.33 22.03 -5.02
C GLY A 1022 6.29 22.23 -6.12
N ASP A 1023 6.40 21.51 -7.25
CA ASP A 1023 5.35 21.54 -8.26
C ASP A 1023 4.04 20.95 -7.70
N LYS A 1024 2.92 21.60 -8.03
CA LYS A 1024 1.58 21.03 -7.76
C LYS A 1024 1.50 19.68 -8.50
N TYR A 1025 1.01 18.63 -7.83
CA TYR A 1025 0.95 17.28 -8.40
C TYR A 1025 0.25 17.22 -9.78
N GLN A 1026 -0.74 18.09 -10.02
CA GLN A 1026 -1.43 18.24 -11.32
C GLN A 1026 -0.51 18.73 -12.44
N SER A 1027 0.43 19.64 -12.13
CA SER A 1027 1.47 20.10 -13.07
C SER A 1027 2.40 18.94 -13.42
N ALA A 1028 2.88 18.20 -12.41
CA ALA A 1028 3.76 17.05 -12.60
C ALA A 1028 3.12 15.93 -13.45
N ILE A 1029 1.85 15.59 -13.18
CA ILE A 1029 1.09 14.62 -13.99
C ILE A 1029 0.97 15.09 -15.45
N THR A 1030 0.68 16.37 -15.66
CA THR A 1030 0.52 16.93 -17.01
C THR A 1030 1.83 16.89 -17.80
N THR A 1031 2.94 17.28 -17.16
CA THR A 1031 4.29 17.22 -17.74
C THR A 1031 4.65 15.80 -18.15
N LEU A 1032 4.43 14.81 -17.28
CA LEU A 1032 4.76 13.42 -17.58
C LEU A 1032 3.82 12.77 -18.60
N ARG A 1033 2.53 13.11 -18.61
CA ARG A 1033 1.62 12.67 -19.68
C ARG A 1033 2.05 13.18 -21.05
N ASN A 1034 2.67 14.36 -21.12
CA ASN A 1034 3.23 14.85 -22.37
C ASN A 1034 4.48 14.06 -22.79
N VAL A 1035 5.35 13.71 -21.84
CA VAL A 1035 6.49 12.80 -22.08
C VAL A 1035 6.01 11.43 -22.56
N LEU A 1036 4.99 10.86 -21.91
CA LEU A 1036 4.36 9.60 -22.31
C LEU A 1036 3.78 9.65 -23.73
N LYS A 1037 3.06 10.72 -24.08
CA LYS A 1037 2.54 10.90 -25.46
C LYS A 1037 3.64 10.98 -26.51
N ILE A 1038 4.81 11.52 -26.16
CA ILE A 1038 5.97 11.57 -27.05
C ILE A 1038 6.55 10.16 -27.23
N ILE A 1039 6.65 9.39 -26.14
CA ILE A 1039 7.11 8.00 -26.16
C ILE A 1039 6.15 7.10 -26.94
N GLU A 1040 4.83 7.22 -26.75
CA GLU A 1040 3.82 6.44 -27.48
C GLU A 1040 3.85 6.70 -28.99
N LYS A 1041 4.07 7.96 -29.41
CA LYS A 1041 4.23 8.33 -30.82
C LYS A 1041 5.48 7.72 -31.46
N SER A 1042 6.51 7.42 -30.66
CA SER A 1042 7.73 6.76 -31.15
C SER A 1042 7.54 5.26 -31.41
N GLY A 1043 6.43 4.67 -30.97
CA GLY A 1043 6.11 3.24 -31.16
C GLY A 1043 6.95 2.27 -30.32
N LYS A 1044 7.88 2.78 -29.50
CA LYS A 1044 8.84 1.98 -28.72
C LYS A 1044 8.25 1.32 -27.49
N VAL A 1045 7.07 1.74 -27.05
CA VAL A 1045 6.36 1.10 -25.94
C VAL A 1045 4.85 1.11 -26.20
N LYS A 1046 4.25 -0.07 -26.28
CA LYS A 1046 2.82 -0.28 -26.04
C LYS A 1046 2.66 -1.31 -24.93
N ASP A 1047 1.66 -1.09 -24.06
CA ASP A 1047 1.19 -2.08 -23.09
C ASP A 1047 2.21 -2.59 -22.06
N HIS A 1048 3.12 -1.73 -21.58
CA HIS A 1048 4.01 -2.10 -20.47
C HIS A 1048 3.30 -1.98 -19.11
N LEU A 1049 3.47 -2.98 -18.24
CA LEU A 1049 2.80 -3.05 -16.94
C LEU A 1049 3.04 -1.82 -16.04
N MET A 1050 4.30 -1.36 -15.96
CA MET A 1050 4.68 -0.17 -15.19
C MET A 1050 4.08 1.14 -15.70
N LEU A 1051 3.79 1.23 -17.00
CA LEU A 1051 3.10 2.37 -17.59
C LEU A 1051 1.64 2.39 -17.12
N ARG A 1052 0.94 1.26 -17.26
CA ARG A 1052 -0.47 1.12 -16.83
C ARG A 1052 -0.65 1.40 -15.34
N LEU A 1053 0.32 0.98 -14.51
CA LEU A 1053 0.34 1.26 -13.08
C LEU A 1053 0.58 2.74 -12.76
N MET A 1054 1.47 3.42 -13.51
CA MET A 1054 1.69 4.86 -13.35
C MET A 1054 0.45 5.68 -13.77
N GLU A 1055 -0.21 5.29 -14.86
CA GLU A 1055 -1.48 5.90 -15.29
C GLU A 1055 -2.61 5.68 -14.27
N LEU A 1056 -2.67 4.49 -13.67
CA LEU A 1056 -3.61 4.17 -12.59
C LEU A 1056 -3.32 5.01 -11.35
N CYS A 1057 -2.05 5.16 -10.97
CA CYS A 1057 -1.61 6.03 -9.88
C CYS A 1057 -2.03 7.49 -10.12
N PHE A 1058 -1.79 8.01 -11.32
CA PHE A 1058 -2.22 9.36 -11.72
C PHE A 1058 -3.74 9.51 -11.63
N THR A 1059 -4.48 8.50 -12.08
CA THR A 1059 -5.94 8.48 -12.00
C THR A 1059 -6.43 8.48 -10.55
N CYS A 1060 -5.84 7.68 -9.68
CA CYS A 1060 -6.18 7.65 -8.25
C CYS A 1060 -5.86 8.99 -7.56
N MET A 1061 -4.74 9.64 -7.90
CA MET A 1061 -4.39 10.96 -7.37
C MET A 1061 -5.33 12.06 -7.85
N GLU A 1062 -5.69 12.07 -9.15
CA GLU A 1062 -6.63 13.06 -9.71
C GLU A 1062 -8.05 12.90 -9.15
N MET A 1063 -8.44 11.67 -8.80
CA MET A 1063 -9.78 11.35 -8.30
C MET A 1063 -9.88 11.37 -6.76
N GLY A 1064 -8.76 11.42 -6.03
CA GLY A 1064 -8.73 11.43 -4.57
C GLY A 1064 -9.02 10.07 -3.92
N PHE A 1065 -8.67 8.96 -4.59
CA PHE A 1065 -8.93 7.59 -4.12
C PHE A 1065 -7.82 7.10 -3.18
N SER A 1066 -7.88 7.51 -1.91
CA SER A 1066 -6.77 7.32 -0.97
C SER A 1066 -6.47 5.88 -0.58
N ALA A 1067 -7.48 5.00 -0.53
CA ALA A 1067 -7.29 3.59 -0.17
C ALA A 1067 -6.59 2.82 -1.29
N GLU A 1068 -7.06 3.03 -2.52
CA GLU A 1068 -6.52 2.43 -3.74
C GLU A 1068 -5.12 2.97 -4.04
N LEU A 1069 -4.85 4.25 -3.74
CA LEU A 1069 -3.50 4.81 -3.84
C LEU A 1069 -2.53 4.18 -2.82
N GLN A 1070 -3.02 3.81 -1.63
CA GLN A 1070 -2.23 3.12 -0.61
C GLN A 1070 -1.90 1.69 -1.04
N GLU A 1071 -2.81 0.99 -1.74
CA GLU A 1071 -2.52 -0.31 -2.34
C GLU A 1071 -1.48 -0.21 -3.46
N VAL A 1072 -1.59 0.81 -4.33
CA VAL A 1072 -0.57 1.10 -5.37
C VAL A 1072 0.80 1.43 -4.75
N SER A 1073 0.85 1.95 -3.52
CA SER A 1073 2.12 2.29 -2.86
C SER A 1073 3.01 1.08 -2.58
N THR A 1074 2.46 -0.13 -2.53
CA THR A 1074 3.23 -1.37 -2.38
C THR A 1074 4.17 -1.65 -3.58
N LEU A 1075 3.87 -1.11 -4.76
CA LEU A 1075 4.69 -1.26 -5.98
C LEU A 1075 5.96 -0.43 -5.97
N ILE A 1076 6.01 0.59 -5.13
CA ILE A 1076 7.15 1.49 -5.04
C ILE A 1076 8.35 0.75 -4.48
N ASP A 1077 8.10 -0.20 -3.59
CA ASP A 1077 9.14 -1.06 -3.06
C ASP A 1077 9.73 -1.98 -4.14
N MET A 1078 8.98 -2.23 -5.22
CA MET A 1078 9.44 -2.99 -6.39
C MET A 1078 10.10 -2.12 -7.48
N LEU A 1079 10.02 -0.79 -7.41
CA LEU A 1079 10.73 0.10 -8.34
C LEU A 1079 12.24 -0.05 -8.12
N PRO A 1080 13.05 -0.26 -9.17
CA PRO A 1080 14.49 -0.44 -9.01
C PRO A 1080 15.21 0.90 -8.79
N LEU A 1081 14.65 1.80 -7.98
CA LEU A 1081 15.28 3.05 -7.54
C LEU A 1081 16.34 2.75 -6.48
N LEU A 1082 17.47 3.44 -6.56
CA LEU A 1082 18.53 3.35 -5.55
C LEU A 1082 17.99 3.81 -4.20
N GLN A 1083 18.47 3.20 -3.11
CA GLN A 1083 18.07 3.58 -1.74
C GLN A 1083 18.27 5.08 -1.46
N GLN A 1084 19.34 5.63 -2.04
CA GLN A 1084 19.66 7.07 -1.99
C GLN A 1084 18.61 7.91 -2.75
N GLU A 1085 18.16 7.46 -3.94
CA GLU A 1085 17.07 8.12 -4.67
C GLU A 1085 15.79 8.09 -3.84
N ARG A 1086 15.42 6.93 -3.27
CA ARG A 1086 14.20 6.77 -2.45
C ARG A 1086 14.18 7.71 -1.25
N TYR A 1087 15.32 7.83 -0.55
CA TYR A 1087 15.46 8.71 0.60
C TYR A 1087 15.36 10.20 0.20
N MET A 1088 16.11 10.63 -0.82
CA MET A 1088 16.13 12.04 -1.25
C MET A 1088 14.79 12.50 -1.85
N LEU A 1089 14.09 11.59 -2.52
CA LEU A 1089 12.78 11.83 -3.11
C LEU A 1089 11.63 11.67 -2.09
N ASP A 1090 11.93 11.25 -0.86
CA ASP A 1090 10.96 11.07 0.24
C ASP A 1090 9.79 10.16 -0.16
N VAL A 1091 10.14 9.09 -0.85
CA VAL A 1091 9.20 8.18 -1.52
C VAL A 1091 8.28 7.48 -0.51
N GLU A 1092 8.79 7.12 0.66
CA GLU A 1092 8.04 6.44 1.73
C GLU A 1092 6.95 7.31 2.37
N ASN A 1093 7.16 8.64 2.45
CA ASN A 1093 6.17 9.55 3.02
C ASN A 1093 5.31 10.25 1.98
N PHE A 1094 5.65 10.13 0.69
CA PHE A 1094 4.93 10.78 -0.41
C PHE A 1094 3.41 10.50 -0.35
N PHE A 1095 3.02 9.23 -0.29
CA PHE A 1095 1.61 8.82 -0.34
C PHE A 1095 0.85 9.16 0.95
N ARG A 1096 1.55 9.22 2.09
CA ARG A 1096 0.99 9.66 3.37
C ARG A 1096 0.81 11.19 3.41
N ASN A 1097 1.70 11.93 2.77
CA ASN A 1097 1.68 13.39 2.76
C ASN A 1097 0.75 13.98 1.69
N ALA A 1098 0.57 13.27 0.57
CA ALA A 1098 -0.35 13.64 -0.52
C ALA A 1098 -1.79 13.91 -0.03
N PHE A 1099 -2.25 13.21 1.02
CA PHE A 1099 -3.58 13.41 1.62
C PHE A 1099 -3.59 14.21 2.93
N LYS A 1100 -2.44 14.37 3.61
CA LYS A 1100 -2.37 15.21 4.83
C LYS A 1100 -2.45 16.70 4.54
N LYS A 1101 -2.00 17.15 3.37
CA LYS A 1101 -2.12 18.56 2.95
C LYS A 1101 -3.57 18.99 2.64
N GLU A 1102 -4.51 18.07 2.41
CA GLU A 1102 -5.95 18.40 2.30
C GLU A 1102 -6.63 18.66 3.66
N LYS A 1103 -5.99 18.31 4.80
CA LYS A 1103 -6.59 18.45 6.13
C LYS A 1103 -6.11 19.65 6.96
N TYR A 1104 -5.05 20.34 6.53
CA TYR A 1104 -4.42 21.42 7.32
C TYR A 1104 -4.18 22.75 6.57
N GLU A 1105 -4.56 22.85 5.30
CA GLU A 1105 -4.73 24.13 4.58
C GLU A 1105 -6.13 24.21 3.96
N GLY A 1106 -7.16 24.12 4.80
CA GLY A 1106 -8.57 24.25 4.44
C GLY A 1106 -9.30 25.16 5.42
#